data_AF-A0A7G2C5W3-F1
#
_entry.id   AF-A0A7G2C5W3-F1
#
_cell.length_a   1.000
_cell.length_b   1.000
_cell.length_c   1.000
_cell.angle_alpha   90.00
_cell.angle_beta   90.00
_cell.angle_gamma   90.00
#
_symmetry.space_group_name_H-M   'P 1'
#
loop_
_entity.id
_entity.type
_entity.pdbx_description
1 polymer ?
#
loop_
_entity_poly.entity_id
_entity_poly.type
_entity_poly.pdbx_seq_one_letter_code
_entity_poly.pdbx_strand_id
1 'polypeptide(L)'
;MVSIIEEKQRHLAPFWENFNVDLQLQDELTPNRTRLSLLYNAFRLFEVSQNLENGLAASGYSVSGDGLLYRLCDYIYFCLYYIATAPDCALQLIKSLHKMLAVCRKNAEDLCLPGGAVFPMVTIKGTNCRSYSNYNNTRLPINAYIGKMIAAFFAAVEAVSEEDRLLLMELMLETARVWLSMGEWVEGRTYFRLENIAGADEYNSSVSGNFFIHLSAKDHLNRAVDLLAANEKLLGTEKIDALLEKINMTREELEEMKEASKAIVVRKSDRLGIYMVHDYFDKLATWKGGAQHPLSSNYHPLAIYRHKVVDLPEVLMGLLLHDTLFEPTDFEQNYNYYLPLCTFDSPESMGIFAISQCRARGEFAQPIPFLKSLANLDLDDIIYSADEGLHFGSMALSLNTLIYGLGGVSFADGQLFVSPILPAGVASLRFSVCFRGCVLSVVLNEKELVYELKSGDSLRFIHGQQRLRVHLHTKYRRFEALSKMVIPRASFSLVSQFDGAVFLADSLFLNLYEYNYVSWYRVLETLFDTYRALQNKTIAPLSPHEFIQKVVYQTESSEIAFSGIHNILLSRGIDLELGTPDDAEIVETRYGLANAKLAEMTEMLEKDPPQINPELYHLLQSLETNKISMAIVTYSRSLKQLMSSDAHNLSRYFITHIDGEEAHDRHIKSRPHVDLYLRAAEKLHVVPERCLVFAHHLDRDYAAEEMARFRMFLDIEDPFVSSREELSAYPTLSEEYCEKHNRDNPVVCRLLLNKMPSTVNHLEDVVDGL
;
A
#
# COMPACT_ATOMS: atom_id res chain seq x y z
N MET A 1 3.22 -44.20 10.30
CA MET A 1 3.51 -42.78 10.60
C MET A 1 4.70 -42.27 9.80
N VAL A 2 5.88 -42.91 9.84
CA VAL A 2 7.04 -42.54 8.99
C VAL A 2 6.65 -42.45 7.51
N SER A 3 5.86 -43.40 6.99
CA SER A 3 5.41 -43.41 5.58
C SER A 3 4.47 -42.26 5.18
N ILE A 4 3.60 -41.79 6.08
CA ILE A 4 2.63 -40.70 5.79
C ILE A 4 3.33 -39.34 5.83
N ILE A 5 4.26 -39.14 6.77
CA ILE A 5 5.06 -37.92 6.84
C ILE A 5 5.93 -37.78 5.59
N GLU A 6 6.60 -38.86 5.18
CA GLU A 6 7.41 -38.89 3.94
C GLU A 6 6.57 -38.67 2.67
N GLU A 7 5.34 -39.17 2.63
CA GLU A 7 4.41 -38.92 1.54
C GLU A 7 3.97 -37.45 1.49
N LYS A 8 3.61 -36.85 2.64
CA LYS A 8 3.26 -35.43 2.73
C LYS A 8 4.44 -34.52 2.41
N GLN A 9 5.65 -34.85 2.83
CA GLN A 9 6.86 -34.12 2.46
C GLN A 9 7.10 -34.15 0.94
N ARG A 10 6.95 -35.32 0.30
CA ARG A 10 7.04 -35.44 -1.17
C ARG A 10 5.95 -34.65 -1.89
N HIS A 11 4.74 -34.57 -1.33
CA HIS A 11 3.65 -33.79 -1.90
C HIS A 11 3.89 -32.28 -1.78
N LEU A 12 4.49 -31.82 -0.68
CA LEU A 12 4.81 -30.40 -0.44
C LEU A 12 6.09 -29.94 -1.14
N ALA A 13 7.00 -30.85 -1.49
CA ALA A 13 8.29 -30.48 -2.08
C ALA A 13 8.16 -29.63 -3.36
N PRO A 14 7.31 -29.97 -4.36
CA PRO A 14 7.16 -29.14 -5.55
C PRO A 14 6.63 -27.74 -5.25
N PHE A 15 5.78 -27.59 -4.22
CA PHE A 15 5.30 -26.29 -3.79
C PHE A 15 6.47 -25.44 -3.28
N TRP A 16 7.26 -25.95 -2.34
CA TRP A 16 8.41 -25.20 -1.78
C TRP A 16 9.57 -24.99 -2.76
N GLU A 17 9.72 -25.85 -3.76
CA GLU A 17 10.75 -25.70 -4.80
C GLU A 17 10.43 -24.54 -5.78
N ASN A 18 9.15 -24.35 -6.11
CA ASN A 18 8.72 -23.38 -7.13
C ASN A 18 8.19 -22.08 -6.51
N PHE A 19 7.55 -22.16 -5.34
CA PHE A 19 7.02 -21.02 -4.63
C PHE A 19 8.05 -20.45 -3.67
N ASN A 20 8.57 -19.27 -4.01
CA ASN A 20 9.29 -18.43 -3.07
C ASN A 20 8.45 -17.20 -2.81
N VAL A 21 8.17 -16.91 -1.55
CA VAL A 21 7.71 -15.60 -1.09
C VAL A 21 8.47 -15.28 0.19
N ASP A 22 9.17 -14.16 0.19
CA ASP A 22 9.87 -13.65 1.36
C ASP A 22 9.79 -12.11 1.36
N LEU A 23 9.49 -11.54 2.52
CA LEU A 23 9.47 -10.11 2.74
C LEU A 23 10.14 -9.84 4.07
N GLN A 24 11.30 -9.20 4.03
CA GLN A 24 12.03 -8.80 5.22
C GLN A 24 11.88 -7.30 5.40
N LEU A 25 11.38 -6.91 6.58
CA LEU A 25 11.25 -5.51 6.96
C LEU A 25 12.44 -5.11 7.83
N GLN A 26 12.89 -3.87 7.70
CA GLN A 26 13.95 -3.31 8.56
C GLN A 26 13.46 -3.21 10.02
N ASP A 27 12.15 -3.01 10.22
CA ASP A 27 11.52 -2.64 11.51
C ASP A 27 10.65 -3.73 12.10
N GLU A 28 11.06 -4.97 11.96
CA GLU A 28 10.32 -6.08 12.51
C GLU A 28 10.75 -6.40 13.94
N LEU A 29 9.89 -6.05 14.92
CA LEU A 29 10.13 -6.35 16.34
C LEU A 29 10.29 -7.86 16.61
N THR A 30 9.46 -8.68 15.96
CA THR A 30 9.56 -10.14 16.01
C THR A 30 10.17 -10.65 14.71
N PRO A 31 11.39 -11.21 14.73
CA PRO A 31 12.07 -11.64 13.51
C PRO A 31 11.22 -12.62 12.68
N ASN A 32 11.07 -12.32 11.38
CA ASN A 32 10.32 -13.10 10.39
C ASN A 32 8.80 -13.13 10.58
N ARG A 33 8.19 -12.24 11.38
CA ARG A 33 6.74 -12.26 11.62
C ARG A 33 5.94 -12.18 10.32
N THR A 34 6.14 -11.12 9.55
CA THR A 34 5.44 -10.88 8.28
C THR A 34 5.73 -11.98 7.28
N ARG A 35 6.99 -12.43 7.21
CA ARG A 35 7.41 -13.56 6.37
C ARG A 35 6.63 -14.83 6.72
N LEU A 36 6.55 -15.20 8.00
CA LEU A 36 5.85 -16.40 8.46
C LEU A 36 4.34 -16.31 8.17
N SER A 37 3.72 -15.14 8.32
CA SER A 37 2.31 -14.95 8.00
C SER A 37 2.03 -15.11 6.51
N LEU A 38 2.88 -14.56 5.64
CA LEU A 38 2.78 -14.77 4.19
C LEU A 38 2.98 -16.24 3.81
N LEU A 39 3.95 -16.92 4.43
CA LEU A 39 4.18 -18.35 4.21
C LEU A 39 3.00 -19.20 4.70
N TYR A 40 2.40 -18.85 5.84
CA TYR A 40 1.19 -19.50 6.33
C TYR A 40 0.04 -19.34 5.33
N ASN A 41 -0.22 -18.12 4.86
CA ASN A 41 -1.27 -17.83 3.88
C ASN A 41 -1.08 -18.63 2.58
N ALA A 42 0.15 -18.68 2.06
CA ALA A 42 0.48 -19.45 0.87
C ALA A 42 0.31 -20.96 1.10
N PHE A 43 0.74 -21.45 2.26
CA PHE A 43 0.58 -22.85 2.65
C PHE A 43 -0.90 -23.24 2.74
N ARG A 44 -1.74 -22.43 3.37
CA ARG A 44 -3.19 -22.67 3.47
C ARG A 44 -3.83 -22.70 2.09
N LEU A 45 -3.50 -21.75 1.21
CA LEU A 45 -3.97 -21.76 -0.18
C LEU A 45 -3.56 -23.02 -0.92
N PHE A 46 -2.32 -23.49 -0.74
CA PHE A 46 -1.88 -24.76 -1.32
C PHE A 46 -2.66 -25.97 -0.78
N GLU A 47 -2.97 -26.01 0.52
CA GLU A 47 -3.74 -27.12 1.10
C GLU A 47 -5.14 -27.26 0.50
N VAL A 48 -5.78 -26.14 0.18
CA VAL A 48 -7.11 -26.11 -0.44
C VAL A 48 -7.07 -26.09 -1.97
N SER A 49 -5.87 -26.06 -2.57
CA SER A 49 -5.72 -26.07 -4.03
C SER A 49 -5.95 -27.45 -4.65
N GLN A 50 -6.11 -28.48 -3.82
CA GLN A 50 -6.45 -29.82 -4.28
C GLN A 50 -7.92 -29.85 -4.69
N ASN A 51 -8.20 -30.32 -5.91
CA ASN A 51 -9.55 -30.51 -6.43
C ASN A 51 -10.37 -29.20 -6.64
N LEU A 52 -9.69 -28.10 -6.97
CA LEU A 52 -10.30 -26.79 -7.25
C LEU A 52 -11.35 -26.82 -8.36
N GLU A 53 -11.32 -27.84 -9.22
CA GLU A 53 -12.35 -28.07 -10.23
C GLU A 53 -13.76 -28.29 -9.64
N ASN A 54 -13.89 -28.51 -8.33
CA ASN A 54 -15.18 -28.60 -7.64
C ASN A 54 -15.54 -27.34 -6.85
N GLY A 55 -14.72 -26.29 -6.94
CA GLY A 55 -14.89 -25.01 -6.27
C GLY A 55 -14.00 -24.87 -5.03
N LEU A 56 -14.01 -23.66 -4.46
CA LEU A 56 -13.27 -23.31 -3.26
C LEU A 56 -14.22 -22.64 -2.26
N ALA A 57 -14.35 -23.27 -1.08
CA ALA A 57 -15.11 -22.74 0.05
C ALA A 57 -14.47 -21.45 0.58
N ALA A 58 -15.31 -20.49 0.99
CA ALA A 58 -14.90 -19.19 1.51
C ALA A 58 -13.86 -19.30 2.62
N SER A 59 -14.05 -20.27 3.52
CA SER A 59 -13.15 -20.52 4.65
C SER A 59 -12.29 -21.77 4.49
N GLY A 60 -12.16 -22.32 3.27
CA GLY A 60 -11.28 -23.46 2.99
C GLY A 60 -11.47 -24.65 3.93
N TYR A 61 -12.72 -24.93 4.32
CA TYR A 61 -13.13 -25.98 5.25
C TYR A 61 -12.59 -25.84 6.69
N SER A 62 -12.19 -24.65 7.12
CA SER A 62 -11.79 -24.40 8.52
C SER A 62 -12.97 -24.33 9.49
N VAL A 63 -14.19 -24.15 8.99
CA VAL A 63 -15.43 -24.05 9.77
C VAL A 63 -16.61 -24.69 9.03
N SER A 64 -17.67 -25.01 9.77
CA SER A 64 -18.96 -25.44 9.21
C SER A 64 -19.88 -24.25 8.89
N GLY A 65 -21.04 -24.50 8.26
CA GLY A 65 -22.06 -23.47 8.03
C GLY A 65 -21.72 -22.60 6.82
N ASP A 66 -21.85 -21.28 6.97
CA ASP A 66 -21.67 -20.32 5.87
C ASP A 66 -20.24 -20.31 5.31
N GLY A 67 -19.23 -20.68 6.10
CA GLY A 67 -17.85 -20.82 5.63
C GLY A 67 -17.64 -21.94 4.59
N LEU A 68 -18.62 -22.84 4.42
CA LEU A 68 -18.64 -23.87 3.37
C LEU A 68 -19.22 -23.38 2.04
N LEU A 69 -19.82 -22.17 2.01
CA LEU A 69 -20.32 -21.57 0.78
C LEU A 69 -19.14 -21.07 -0.07
N TYR A 70 -19.35 -21.01 -1.38
CA TYR A 70 -18.43 -20.40 -2.35
C TYR A 70 -18.76 -18.91 -2.46
N ARG A 71 -17.85 -18.06 -2.00
CA ARG A 71 -17.87 -16.61 -2.29
C ARG A 71 -17.19 -16.38 -3.63
N LEU A 72 -17.96 -16.31 -4.71
CA LEU A 72 -17.42 -16.15 -6.06
C LEU A 72 -16.75 -14.78 -6.27
N CYS A 73 -17.03 -13.79 -5.42
CA CYS A 73 -16.31 -12.52 -5.43
C CYS A 73 -14.83 -12.68 -5.09
N ASP A 74 -14.44 -13.70 -4.33
CA ASP A 74 -13.03 -13.96 -4.00
C ASP A 74 -12.27 -14.66 -5.13
N TYR A 75 -13.00 -15.28 -6.07
CA TYR A 75 -12.39 -16.12 -7.10
C TYR A 75 -11.43 -15.35 -8.01
N ILE A 76 -11.65 -14.03 -8.18
CA ILE A 76 -10.70 -13.19 -8.91
C ILE A 76 -9.34 -13.16 -8.18
N TYR A 77 -9.31 -13.04 -6.85
CA TYR A 77 -8.08 -13.00 -6.08
C TYR A 77 -7.36 -14.35 -6.10
N PHE A 78 -8.11 -15.44 -5.94
CA PHE A 78 -7.59 -16.81 -6.07
C PHE A 78 -7.02 -17.05 -7.46
N CYS A 79 -7.75 -16.66 -8.50
CA CYS A 79 -7.34 -16.88 -9.88
C CYS A 79 -6.08 -16.09 -10.22
N LEU A 80 -5.98 -14.82 -9.81
CA LEU A 80 -4.76 -14.03 -10.02
C LEU A 80 -3.57 -14.68 -9.31
N TYR A 81 -3.74 -15.06 -8.04
CA TYR A 81 -2.70 -15.78 -7.30
C TYR A 81 -2.24 -17.05 -8.02
N TYR A 82 -3.17 -17.91 -8.43
CA TYR A 82 -2.85 -19.16 -9.11
C TYR A 82 -2.31 -18.94 -10.54
N ILE A 83 -2.75 -17.93 -11.27
CA ILE A 83 -2.15 -17.58 -12.57
C ILE A 83 -0.66 -17.30 -12.38
N ALA A 84 -0.30 -16.55 -11.33
CA ALA A 84 1.09 -16.18 -11.05
C ALA A 84 1.92 -17.32 -10.45
N THR A 85 1.32 -18.35 -9.85
CA THR A 85 2.07 -19.34 -9.03
C THR A 85 1.86 -20.78 -9.45
N ALA A 86 0.65 -21.16 -9.87
CA ALA A 86 0.28 -22.52 -10.27
C ALA A 86 -0.84 -22.47 -11.33
N PRO A 87 -0.53 -22.20 -12.61
CA PRO A 87 -1.55 -21.99 -13.65
C PRO A 87 -2.57 -23.13 -13.80
N ASP A 88 -2.17 -24.38 -13.54
CA ASP A 88 -3.09 -25.53 -13.55
C ASP A 88 -4.19 -25.41 -12.49
N CYS A 89 -3.87 -24.86 -11.31
CA CYS A 89 -4.85 -24.57 -10.26
C CYS A 89 -5.81 -23.45 -10.70
N ALA A 90 -5.33 -22.43 -11.42
CA ALA A 90 -6.18 -21.39 -11.98
C ALA A 90 -7.16 -21.97 -13.01
N LEU A 91 -6.69 -22.86 -13.89
CA LEU A 91 -7.55 -23.55 -14.85
C LEU A 91 -8.63 -24.39 -14.15
N GLN A 92 -8.25 -25.17 -13.12
CA GLN A 92 -9.20 -25.95 -12.33
C GLN A 92 -10.25 -25.05 -11.66
N LEU A 93 -9.84 -23.94 -11.06
CA LEU A 93 -10.75 -22.98 -10.44
C LEU A 93 -11.75 -22.43 -11.48
N ILE A 94 -11.30 -22.05 -12.68
CA ILE A 94 -12.19 -21.59 -13.76
C ILE A 94 -13.12 -22.72 -14.23
N LYS A 95 -12.65 -23.97 -14.33
CA LYS A 95 -13.51 -25.13 -14.66
C LYS A 95 -14.64 -25.34 -13.65
N SER A 96 -14.42 -25.02 -12.38
CA SER A 96 -15.48 -25.11 -11.38
C SER A 96 -16.67 -24.19 -11.69
N LEU A 97 -16.41 -23.02 -12.30
CA LEU A 97 -17.44 -22.10 -12.74
C LEU A 97 -18.21 -22.65 -13.95
N HIS A 98 -17.50 -23.29 -14.89
CA HIS A 98 -18.14 -23.96 -16.03
C HIS A 98 -19.07 -25.10 -15.57
N LYS A 99 -18.73 -25.86 -14.53
CA LYS A 99 -19.63 -26.87 -13.93
C LYS A 99 -20.95 -26.28 -13.43
N MET A 100 -20.99 -24.99 -13.07
CA MET A 100 -22.20 -24.28 -12.64
C MET A 100 -22.97 -23.62 -13.80
N LEU A 101 -22.43 -23.64 -15.02
CA LEU A 101 -22.92 -22.84 -16.15
C LEU A 101 -24.39 -23.14 -16.49
N ALA A 102 -24.80 -24.41 -16.46
CA ALA A 102 -26.18 -24.81 -16.72
C ALA A 102 -27.18 -24.23 -15.71
N VAL A 103 -26.78 -24.09 -14.44
CA VAL A 103 -27.60 -23.44 -13.41
C VAL A 103 -27.58 -21.92 -13.59
N CYS A 104 -26.43 -21.35 -13.93
CA CYS A 104 -26.29 -19.91 -14.14
C CYS A 104 -27.03 -19.40 -15.39
N ARG A 105 -27.25 -20.24 -16.40
CA ARG A 105 -28.18 -19.96 -17.51
C ARG A 105 -29.61 -19.80 -17.02
N LYS A 106 -30.07 -20.67 -16.11
CA LYS A 106 -31.41 -20.54 -15.49
C LYS A 106 -31.51 -19.27 -14.64
N ASN A 107 -30.45 -18.88 -13.93
CA ASN A 107 -30.44 -17.60 -13.22
C ASN A 107 -30.64 -16.42 -14.19
N ALA A 108 -30.07 -16.48 -15.40
CA ALA A 108 -30.28 -15.44 -16.42
C ALA A 108 -31.74 -15.45 -16.92
N GLU A 109 -32.32 -16.62 -17.14
CA GLU A 109 -33.75 -16.77 -17.49
C GLU A 109 -34.68 -16.22 -16.39
N ASP A 110 -34.38 -16.49 -15.11
CA ASP A 110 -35.12 -15.98 -13.94
C ASP A 110 -35.04 -14.44 -13.84
N LEU A 111 -33.98 -13.84 -14.38
CA LEU A 111 -33.81 -12.39 -14.53
C LEU A 111 -34.41 -11.85 -15.83
N CYS A 112 -35.19 -12.65 -16.55
CA CYS A 112 -35.82 -12.31 -17.82
C CYS A 112 -34.84 -11.92 -18.93
N LEU A 113 -33.60 -12.44 -18.90
CA LEU A 113 -32.62 -12.23 -19.96
C LEU A 113 -32.87 -13.20 -21.12
N PRO A 114 -32.72 -12.78 -22.39
CA PRO A 114 -32.97 -13.63 -23.55
C PRO A 114 -31.91 -14.74 -23.74
N GLY A 115 -30.76 -14.61 -23.09
CA GLY A 115 -29.68 -15.58 -23.12
C GLY A 115 -28.49 -15.16 -22.26
N GLY A 116 -27.52 -16.07 -22.12
CA GLY A 116 -26.34 -15.87 -21.30
C GLY A 116 -26.40 -16.61 -19.96
N ALA A 117 -25.42 -16.36 -19.12
CA ALA A 117 -25.34 -16.95 -17.78
C ALA A 117 -25.00 -15.90 -16.72
N VAL A 118 -25.76 -15.88 -15.62
CA VAL A 118 -25.55 -14.97 -14.48
C VAL A 118 -25.08 -15.75 -13.26
N PHE A 119 -23.89 -15.41 -12.78
CA PHE A 119 -23.29 -16.05 -11.62
C PHE A 119 -23.63 -15.29 -10.32
N PRO A 120 -24.07 -15.99 -9.26
CA PRO A 120 -24.35 -15.36 -7.98
C PRO A 120 -23.06 -15.00 -7.22
N MET A 121 -23.13 -14.05 -6.29
CA MET A 121 -22.01 -13.73 -5.39
C MET A 121 -21.66 -14.88 -4.44
N VAL A 122 -22.67 -15.58 -3.90
CA VAL A 122 -22.52 -16.65 -2.92
C VAL A 122 -23.32 -17.88 -3.33
N THR A 123 -22.68 -19.05 -3.40
CA THR A 123 -23.31 -20.28 -3.89
C THR A 123 -22.67 -21.57 -3.39
N ILE A 124 -23.24 -22.72 -3.71
CA ILE A 124 -22.58 -24.05 -3.68
C ILE A 124 -22.58 -24.70 -5.07
N LYS A 125 -23.67 -24.50 -5.83
CA LYS A 125 -23.93 -25.22 -7.10
C LYS A 125 -24.40 -24.32 -8.25
N GLY A 126 -24.19 -23.01 -8.14
CA GLY A 126 -24.66 -21.99 -9.08
C GLY A 126 -25.98 -21.32 -8.69
N THR A 127 -26.76 -21.90 -7.76
CA THR A 127 -27.95 -21.22 -7.19
C THR A 127 -27.51 -20.24 -6.11
N ASN A 128 -28.11 -19.05 -6.05
CA ASN A 128 -27.85 -18.11 -4.96
C ASN A 128 -28.22 -18.72 -3.60
N CYS A 129 -27.29 -18.74 -2.65
CA CYS A 129 -27.48 -19.31 -1.32
C CYS A 129 -27.97 -18.30 -0.28
N ARG A 130 -27.90 -17.00 -0.56
CA ARG A 130 -28.43 -15.97 0.34
C ARG A 130 -29.87 -15.64 -0.04
N SER A 131 -30.79 -15.76 0.93
CA SER A 131 -32.18 -15.31 0.79
C SER A 131 -32.19 -13.78 0.69
N TYR A 132 -32.52 -13.23 -0.46
CA TYR A 132 -32.91 -11.83 -0.57
C TYR A 132 -34.41 -11.74 -0.80
N SER A 133 -35.18 -11.57 0.27
CA SER A 133 -36.41 -10.80 0.17
C SER A 133 -36.03 -9.31 0.14
N ASN A 134 -36.10 -8.72 -1.06
CA ASN A 134 -36.81 -7.45 -1.37
C ASN A 134 -36.08 -6.33 -2.14
N TYR A 135 -34.81 -6.41 -2.52
CA TYR A 135 -34.22 -5.35 -3.38
C TYR A 135 -33.23 -5.93 -4.38
N ASN A 136 -33.77 -6.36 -5.52
CA ASN A 136 -33.07 -6.88 -6.69
C ASN A 136 -32.16 -5.77 -7.28
N ASN A 137 -30.95 -5.61 -6.75
CA ASN A 137 -29.92 -4.83 -7.43
C ASN A 137 -29.22 -5.81 -8.37
N THR A 138 -29.44 -5.70 -9.68
CA THR A 138 -28.73 -6.52 -10.66
C THR A 138 -27.22 -6.30 -10.49
N ARG A 139 -26.57 -7.18 -9.73
CA ARG A 139 -25.13 -7.15 -9.41
C ARG A 139 -24.44 -8.15 -10.30
N LEU A 140 -23.59 -7.66 -11.20
CA LEU A 140 -22.86 -8.49 -12.14
C LEU A 140 -21.32 -8.40 -12.03
N PRO A 141 -20.71 -8.15 -10.84
CA PRO A 141 -19.26 -8.13 -10.74
C PRO A 141 -18.64 -9.51 -10.99
N ILE A 142 -19.35 -10.60 -10.69
CA ILE A 142 -18.85 -11.96 -10.93
C ILE A 142 -18.69 -12.24 -12.43
N ASN A 143 -19.66 -11.83 -13.26
CA ASN A 143 -19.53 -11.95 -14.73
C ASN A 143 -18.30 -11.18 -15.23
N ALA A 144 -18.09 -9.95 -14.74
CA ALA A 144 -16.91 -9.15 -15.05
C ALA A 144 -15.60 -9.86 -14.65
N TYR A 145 -15.54 -10.43 -13.44
CA TYR A 145 -14.39 -11.19 -12.96
C TYR A 145 -14.10 -12.42 -13.81
N ILE A 146 -15.12 -13.18 -14.21
CA ILE A 146 -14.94 -14.36 -15.07
C ILE A 146 -14.30 -13.98 -16.40
N GLY A 147 -14.79 -12.91 -17.04
CA GLY A 147 -14.20 -12.39 -18.27
C GLY A 147 -12.72 -12.05 -18.09
N LYS A 148 -12.39 -11.35 -17.02
CA LYS A 148 -11.00 -10.98 -16.70
C LYS A 148 -10.12 -12.19 -16.37
N MET A 149 -10.62 -13.16 -15.59
CA MET A 149 -9.91 -14.39 -15.21
C MET A 149 -9.50 -15.19 -16.45
N ILE A 150 -10.43 -15.40 -17.39
CA ILE A 150 -10.18 -16.15 -18.63
C ILE A 150 -9.15 -15.41 -19.50
N ALA A 151 -9.31 -14.09 -19.67
CA ALA A 151 -8.39 -13.28 -20.46
C ALA A 151 -6.97 -13.28 -19.86
N ALA A 152 -6.85 -13.11 -18.54
CA ALA A 152 -5.58 -13.14 -17.83
C ALA A 152 -4.92 -14.53 -17.90
N PHE A 153 -5.71 -15.60 -17.79
CA PHE A 153 -5.23 -16.97 -17.96
C PHE A 153 -4.61 -17.16 -19.34
N PHE A 154 -5.33 -16.86 -20.44
CA PHE A 154 -4.78 -16.98 -21.79
C PHE A 154 -3.56 -16.09 -22.05
N ALA A 155 -3.44 -14.95 -21.38
CA ALA A 155 -2.25 -14.10 -21.50
C ALA A 155 -1.02 -14.74 -20.84
N ALA A 156 -1.20 -15.51 -19.77
CA ALA A 156 -0.13 -16.05 -18.93
C ALA A 156 0.37 -17.45 -19.35
N VAL A 157 -0.48 -18.28 -19.96
CA VAL A 157 -0.11 -19.65 -20.39
C VAL A 157 0.12 -19.77 -21.89
N GLU A 158 1.00 -20.70 -22.29
CA GLU A 158 1.35 -20.95 -23.69
C GLU A 158 0.46 -22.04 -24.33
N ALA A 159 0.37 -23.20 -23.67
CA ALA A 159 -0.39 -24.33 -24.15
C ALA A 159 -1.66 -24.53 -23.32
N VAL A 160 -2.78 -24.65 -24.00
CA VAL A 160 -4.09 -25.00 -23.43
C VAL A 160 -4.69 -26.05 -24.35
N SER A 161 -5.19 -27.15 -23.77
CA SER A 161 -5.78 -28.25 -24.54
C SER A 161 -6.97 -27.74 -25.36
N GLU A 162 -7.30 -28.45 -26.43
CA GLU A 162 -8.45 -28.10 -27.26
C GLU A 162 -9.76 -28.12 -26.47
N GLU A 163 -9.97 -29.15 -25.63
CA GLU A 163 -11.14 -29.29 -24.79
C GLU A 163 -11.28 -28.10 -23.83
N ASP A 164 -10.19 -27.73 -23.18
CA ASP A 164 -10.17 -26.60 -22.25
C ASP A 164 -10.40 -25.27 -22.97
N ARG A 165 -9.87 -25.09 -24.18
CA ARG A 165 -10.13 -23.90 -24.99
C ARG A 165 -11.62 -23.76 -25.29
N LEU A 166 -12.28 -24.82 -25.76
CA LEU A 166 -13.71 -24.79 -26.05
C LEU A 166 -14.55 -24.54 -24.79
N LEU A 167 -14.19 -25.17 -23.66
CA LEU A 167 -14.83 -24.94 -22.36
C LEU A 167 -14.71 -23.48 -21.91
N LEU A 168 -13.51 -22.91 -21.99
CA LEU A 168 -13.27 -21.52 -21.61
C LEU A 168 -13.99 -20.54 -22.54
N MET A 169 -14.07 -20.83 -23.84
CA MET A 169 -14.84 -20.00 -24.79
C MET A 169 -16.35 -20.07 -24.52
N GLU A 170 -16.90 -21.24 -24.20
CA GLU A 170 -18.30 -21.37 -23.79
C GLU A 170 -18.62 -20.47 -22.58
N LEU A 171 -17.80 -20.55 -21.54
CA LEU A 171 -17.96 -19.76 -20.33
C LEU A 171 -17.77 -18.25 -20.60
N MET A 172 -16.76 -17.88 -21.39
CA MET A 172 -16.47 -16.49 -21.76
C MET A 172 -17.63 -15.85 -22.51
N LEU A 173 -18.18 -16.54 -23.53
CA LEU A 173 -19.25 -16.03 -24.38
C LEU A 173 -20.57 -15.91 -23.63
N GLU A 174 -20.98 -16.95 -22.88
CA GLU A 174 -22.24 -16.95 -22.15
C GLU A 174 -22.30 -15.87 -21.05
N THR A 175 -21.16 -15.63 -20.38
CA THR A 175 -21.09 -14.57 -19.37
C THR A 175 -21.00 -13.17 -19.99
N ALA A 176 -20.37 -13.02 -21.16
CA ALA A 176 -20.31 -11.76 -21.90
C ALA A 176 -21.66 -11.37 -22.51
N ARG A 177 -22.45 -12.37 -22.95
CA ARG A 177 -23.76 -12.20 -23.59
C ARG A 177 -24.72 -11.37 -22.78
N VAL A 178 -24.64 -11.47 -21.45
CA VAL A 178 -25.48 -10.71 -20.50
C VAL A 178 -25.34 -9.19 -20.72
N TRP A 179 -24.15 -8.68 -21.05
CA TRP A 179 -23.92 -7.24 -21.18
C TRP A 179 -24.75 -6.58 -22.29
N LEU A 180 -25.01 -7.31 -23.39
CA LEU A 180 -25.84 -6.80 -24.48
C LEU A 180 -27.30 -6.64 -24.07
N SER A 181 -27.78 -7.50 -23.17
CA SER A 181 -29.16 -7.45 -22.66
C SER A 181 -29.34 -6.40 -21.56
N MET A 182 -28.24 -6.06 -20.89
CA MET A 182 -28.23 -5.14 -19.75
C MET A 182 -27.89 -3.69 -20.13
N GLY A 183 -27.57 -3.43 -21.39
CA GLY A 183 -27.26 -2.10 -21.89
C GLY A 183 -28.15 -1.68 -23.04
N GLU A 184 -28.18 -0.37 -23.29
CA GLU A 184 -29.01 0.23 -24.31
C GLU A 184 -28.18 1.12 -25.23
N TRP A 185 -28.54 1.13 -26.51
CA TRP A 185 -28.01 2.09 -27.47
C TRP A 185 -28.69 3.44 -27.32
N VAL A 186 -27.89 4.48 -27.12
CA VAL A 186 -28.37 5.84 -26.91
C VAL A 186 -28.03 6.70 -28.13
N GLU A 187 -28.82 7.76 -28.36
CA GLU A 187 -28.61 8.75 -29.43
C GLU A 187 -28.43 8.11 -30.83
N GLY A 188 -29.35 7.24 -31.23
CA GLY A 188 -29.30 6.61 -32.55
C GLY A 188 -28.10 5.67 -32.74
N ARG A 189 -27.70 4.97 -31.66
CA ARG A 189 -26.54 4.04 -31.60
C ARG A 189 -25.18 4.73 -31.61
N THR A 190 -25.09 5.95 -31.05
CA THR A 190 -23.82 6.67 -30.91
C THR A 190 -22.95 6.10 -29.78
N TYR A 191 -23.57 5.72 -28.66
CA TYR A 191 -22.88 5.04 -27.57
C TYR A 191 -23.79 3.97 -26.95
N PHE A 192 -23.17 3.00 -26.28
CA PHE A 192 -23.83 1.92 -25.57
C PHE A 192 -23.63 2.10 -24.08
N ARG A 193 -24.72 2.09 -23.30
CA ARG A 193 -24.69 2.45 -21.88
C ARG A 193 -25.37 1.40 -21.03
N LEU A 194 -24.74 1.06 -19.91
CA LEU A 194 -25.25 0.08 -18.95
C LEU A 194 -25.99 0.81 -17.83
N GLU A 195 -27.23 0.41 -17.59
CA GLU A 195 -28.14 1.11 -16.68
C GLU A 195 -28.58 0.21 -15.53
N ASN A 196 -28.70 0.78 -14.32
CA ASN A 196 -29.20 0.10 -13.12
C ASN A 196 -28.44 -1.21 -12.80
N ILE A 197 -27.12 -1.22 -12.96
CA ILE A 197 -26.26 -2.34 -12.58
C ILE A 197 -25.38 -1.91 -11.41
N ALA A 198 -25.40 -2.69 -10.34
CA ALA A 198 -24.52 -2.48 -9.21
C ALA A 198 -23.18 -3.20 -9.42
N GLY A 199 -22.11 -2.57 -8.95
CA GLY A 199 -20.77 -3.12 -9.01
C GLY A 199 -20.44 -4.05 -7.83
N ALA A 200 -19.16 -4.10 -7.48
CA ALA A 200 -18.61 -4.98 -6.45
C ALA A 200 -18.76 -4.42 -5.03
N ASP A 201 -18.82 -3.09 -4.89
CA ASP A 201 -19.04 -2.40 -3.62
C ASP A 201 -20.47 -2.65 -3.10
N GLU A 202 -20.61 -3.26 -1.93
CA GLU A 202 -21.93 -3.58 -1.37
C GLU A 202 -22.60 -2.35 -0.75
N TYR A 203 -21.87 -1.25 -0.51
CA TYR A 203 -22.36 -0.01 0.08
C TYR A 203 -22.93 0.96 -0.95
N ASN A 204 -22.90 0.60 -2.23
CA ASN A 204 -23.52 1.35 -3.32
C ASN A 204 -24.55 0.49 -4.06
N SER A 205 -25.75 1.05 -4.31
CA SER A 205 -26.86 0.35 -4.94
C SER A 205 -26.76 0.30 -6.47
N SER A 206 -27.72 -0.34 -7.13
CA SER A 206 -27.82 -0.31 -8.60
C SER A 206 -28.13 1.11 -9.07
N VAL A 207 -27.13 1.77 -9.66
CA VAL A 207 -27.22 3.13 -10.19
C VAL A 207 -26.55 3.16 -11.56
N SER A 208 -27.06 4.02 -12.43
CA SER A 208 -26.51 4.32 -13.76
C SER A 208 -25.02 4.69 -13.73
N GLY A 209 -24.29 4.26 -14.76
CA GLY A 209 -22.93 4.75 -15.01
C GLY A 209 -21.87 4.18 -14.06
N ASN A 210 -22.07 2.97 -13.52
CA ASN A 210 -21.05 2.37 -12.65
C ASN A 210 -19.73 2.16 -13.40
N PHE A 211 -18.63 2.79 -12.95
CA PHE A 211 -17.35 2.79 -13.67
C PHE A 211 -16.78 1.37 -13.82
N PHE A 212 -16.74 0.61 -12.73
CA PHE A 212 -16.17 -0.74 -12.71
C PHE A 212 -16.91 -1.65 -13.70
N ILE A 213 -18.24 -1.59 -13.69
CA ILE A 213 -19.09 -2.37 -14.59
C ILE A 213 -18.91 -1.95 -16.05
N HIS A 214 -18.90 -0.64 -16.38
CA HIS A 214 -18.72 -0.19 -17.76
C HIS A 214 -17.36 -0.61 -18.32
N LEU A 215 -16.30 -0.41 -17.55
CA LEU A 215 -14.95 -0.80 -17.94
C LEU A 215 -14.85 -2.31 -18.14
N SER A 216 -15.37 -3.09 -17.19
CA SER A 216 -15.30 -4.54 -17.25
C SER A 216 -16.14 -5.13 -18.38
N ALA A 217 -17.35 -4.62 -18.60
CA ALA A 217 -18.21 -5.06 -19.70
C ALA A 217 -17.58 -4.75 -21.07
N LYS A 218 -16.98 -3.56 -21.21
CA LYS A 218 -16.22 -3.16 -22.40
C LYS A 218 -15.09 -4.15 -22.70
N ASP A 219 -14.24 -4.43 -21.71
CA ASP A 219 -13.13 -5.38 -21.89
C ASP A 219 -13.64 -6.81 -22.09
N HIS A 220 -14.65 -7.25 -21.36
CA HIS A 220 -15.21 -8.61 -21.47
C HIS A 220 -15.78 -8.87 -22.87
N LEU A 221 -16.60 -7.96 -23.41
CA LEU A 221 -17.13 -8.08 -24.77
C LEU A 221 -16.02 -8.08 -25.81
N ASN A 222 -15.05 -7.15 -25.70
CA ASN A 222 -13.94 -7.08 -26.65
C ASN A 222 -13.06 -8.36 -26.61
N ARG A 223 -12.68 -8.79 -25.41
CA ARG A 223 -11.85 -9.99 -25.21
C ARG A 223 -12.57 -11.27 -25.60
N ALA A 224 -13.89 -11.35 -25.44
CA ALA A 224 -14.67 -12.51 -25.87
C ALA A 224 -14.55 -12.71 -27.39
N VAL A 225 -14.74 -11.65 -28.17
CA VAL A 225 -14.61 -11.67 -29.63
C VAL A 225 -13.17 -11.92 -30.07
N ASP A 226 -12.19 -11.23 -29.47
CA ASP A 226 -10.77 -11.37 -29.81
C ASP A 226 -10.25 -12.79 -29.53
N LEU A 227 -10.58 -13.35 -28.36
CA LEU A 227 -10.18 -14.71 -27.99
C LEU A 227 -10.89 -15.76 -28.84
N LEU A 228 -12.16 -15.56 -29.19
CA LEU A 228 -12.87 -16.46 -30.09
C LEU A 228 -12.19 -16.49 -31.47
N ALA A 229 -11.88 -15.32 -32.04
CA ALA A 229 -11.19 -15.22 -33.33
C ALA A 229 -9.78 -15.83 -33.29
N ALA A 230 -9.06 -15.68 -32.17
CA ALA A 230 -7.76 -16.33 -31.98
C ALA A 230 -7.89 -17.86 -31.89
N ASN A 231 -8.90 -18.37 -31.20
CA ASN A 231 -9.16 -19.81 -31.10
C ASN A 231 -9.70 -20.39 -32.41
N GLU A 232 -10.48 -19.65 -33.20
CA GLU A 232 -10.95 -20.08 -34.53
C GLU A 232 -9.78 -20.37 -35.47
N LYS A 233 -8.74 -19.52 -35.45
CA LYS A 233 -7.50 -19.74 -36.22
C LYS A 233 -6.74 -20.98 -35.78
N LEU A 234 -6.84 -21.37 -34.52
CA LEU A 234 -6.10 -22.51 -33.95
C LEU A 234 -6.86 -23.84 -34.08
N LEU A 235 -8.17 -23.82 -33.83
CA LEU A 235 -9.03 -25.01 -33.74
C LEU A 235 -9.76 -25.31 -35.05
N GLY A 236 -9.90 -24.31 -35.92
CA GLY A 236 -10.69 -24.36 -37.15
C GLY A 236 -12.14 -23.92 -36.95
N THR A 237 -12.72 -23.37 -38.02
CA THR A 237 -14.08 -22.81 -38.05
C THR A 237 -15.16 -23.83 -37.68
N GLU A 238 -15.03 -25.10 -38.07
CA GLU A 238 -16.02 -26.15 -37.77
C GLU A 238 -16.27 -26.31 -36.25
N LYS A 239 -15.21 -26.28 -35.43
CA LYS A 239 -15.33 -26.46 -33.97
C LYS A 239 -15.94 -25.23 -33.30
N ILE A 240 -15.61 -24.05 -33.81
CA ILE A 240 -16.19 -22.80 -33.32
C ILE A 240 -17.66 -22.71 -33.71
N ASP A 241 -18.03 -23.06 -34.94
CA ASP A 241 -19.43 -23.11 -35.36
C ASP A 241 -20.22 -24.11 -34.52
N ALA A 242 -19.68 -25.31 -34.26
CA ALA A 242 -20.31 -26.28 -33.36
C ALA A 242 -20.48 -25.75 -31.92
N LEU A 243 -19.54 -24.96 -31.41
CA LEU A 243 -19.66 -24.30 -30.11
C LEU A 243 -20.77 -23.24 -30.14
N LEU A 244 -20.82 -22.39 -31.17
CA LEU A 244 -21.83 -21.35 -31.33
C LEU A 244 -23.23 -21.94 -31.47
N GLU A 245 -23.38 -23.03 -32.23
CA GLU A 245 -24.62 -23.81 -32.33
C GLU A 245 -25.04 -24.37 -30.97
N LYS A 246 -24.09 -24.95 -30.20
CA LYS A 246 -24.35 -25.49 -28.86
C LYS A 246 -24.93 -24.44 -27.91
N ILE A 247 -24.44 -23.20 -27.96
CA ILE A 247 -24.92 -22.10 -27.09
C ILE A 247 -26.01 -21.23 -27.75
N ASN A 248 -26.46 -21.61 -28.94
CA ASN A 248 -27.44 -20.86 -29.73
C ASN A 248 -27.07 -19.37 -29.86
N MET A 249 -25.83 -19.09 -30.27
CA MET A 249 -25.29 -17.75 -30.51
C MET A 249 -25.00 -17.59 -32.00
N THR A 250 -25.41 -16.46 -32.57
CA THR A 250 -25.18 -16.18 -34.00
C THR A 250 -23.94 -15.32 -34.19
N ARG A 251 -23.40 -15.30 -35.43
CA ARG A 251 -22.26 -14.44 -35.75
C ARG A 251 -22.64 -12.94 -35.76
N GLU A 252 -23.90 -12.62 -36.02
CA GLU A 252 -24.41 -11.24 -35.89
C GLU A 252 -24.38 -10.77 -34.44
N GLU A 253 -24.66 -11.65 -33.47
CA GLU A 253 -24.55 -11.34 -32.05
C GLU A 253 -23.09 -11.05 -31.65
N LEU A 254 -22.11 -11.76 -32.24
CA LEU A 254 -20.69 -11.47 -32.03
C LEU A 254 -20.28 -10.09 -32.60
N GLU A 255 -20.82 -9.70 -33.75
CA GLU A 255 -20.60 -8.35 -34.28
C GLU A 255 -21.28 -7.29 -33.41
N GLU A 256 -22.47 -7.57 -32.86
CA GLU A 256 -23.13 -6.69 -31.88
C GLU A 256 -22.28 -6.53 -30.61
N MET A 257 -21.71 -7.61 -30.07
CA MET A 257 -20.77 -7.55 -28.94
C MET A 257 -19.59 -6.62 -29.24
N LYS A 258 -19.01 -6.75 -30.43
CA LYS A 258 -17.88 -5.95 -30.87
C LYS A 258 -18.23 -4.47 -31.01
N GLU A 259 -19.36 -4.15 -31.63
CA GLU A 259 -19.80 -2.77 -31.80
C GLU A 259 -20.19 -2.13 -30.46
N ALA A 260 -20.92 -2.85 -29.60
CA ALA A 260 -21.24 -2.40 -28.24
C ALA A 260 -19.97 -2.13 -27.43
N SER A 261 -18.96 -3.00 -27.49
CA SER A 261 -17.69 -2.80 -26.76
C SER A 261 -16.98 -1.50 -27.17
N LYS A 262 -16.97 -1.15 -28.46
CA LYS A 262 -16.39 0.11 -28.93
C LYS A 262 -17.20 1.32 -28.45
N ALA A 263 -18.52 1.16 -28.39
CA ALA A 263 -19.47 2.20 -28.05
C ALA A 263 -19.64 2.45 -26.53
N ILE A 264 -19.19 1.54 -25.65
CA ILE A 264 -19.13 1.79 -24.20
C ILE A 264 -18.06 2.84 -23.91
N VAL A 265 -18.49 3.96 -23.33
CA VAL A 265 -17.62 5.07 -22.94
C VAL A 265 -17.44 5.10 -21.42
N VAL A 266 -16.20 5.04 -20.98
CA VAL A 266 -15.81 5.22 -19.58
C VAL A 266 -15.30 6.65 -19.43
N ARG A 267 -15.98 7.46 -18.61
CA ARG A 267 -15.66 8.89 -18.46
C ARG A 267 -15.09 9.20 -17.09
N LYS A 268 -14.07 10.06 -17.11
CA LYS A 268 -13.51 10.71 -15.92
C LYS A 268 -14.36 11.95 -15.62
N SER A 269 -14.56 12.27 -14.35
CA SER A 269 -15.24 13.50 -13.93
C SER A 269 -14.40 14.71 -14.32
N ASP A 270 -14.92 15.58 -15.20
CA ASP A 270 -14.21 16.80 -15.61
C ASP A 270 -13.92 17.74 -14.43
N ARG A 271 -14.81 17.73 -13.42
CA ARG A 271 -14.69 18.59 -12.23
C ARG A 271 -13.64 18.08 -11.26
N LEU A 272 -13.60 16.76 -11.03
CA LEU A 272 -12.79 16.16 -9.97
C LEU A 272 -11.51 15.51 -10.48
N GLY A 273 -11.40 15.27 -11.79
CA GLY A 273 -10.26 14.55 -12.35
C GLY A 273 -10.13 13.13 -11.82
N ILE A 274 -11.24 12.41 -11.59
CA ILE A 274 -11.28 11.03 -11.11
C ILE A 274 -12.45 10.25 -11.70
N TYR A 275 -12.41 8.93 -11.63
CA TYR A 275 -13.53 8.07 -12.04
C TYR A 275 -14.52 7.95 -10.89
N MET A 276 -15.82 7.86 -11.21
CA MET A 276 -16.88 7.77 -10.20
C MET A 276 -17.34 6.33 -10.03
N VAL A 277 -17.64 5.93 -8.79
CA VAL A 277 -18.34 4.66 -8.48
C VAL A 277 -19.58 4.55 -9.37
N HIS A 278 -20.41 5.60 -9.45
CA HIS A 278 -21.52 5.77 -10.38
C HIS A 278 -21.85 7.27 -10.58
N ASP A 279 -22.69 7.62 -11.55
CA ASP A 279 -22.95 9.00 -12.03
C ASP A 279 -23.42 10.01 -10.95
N TYR A 280 -23.95 9.50 -9.83
CA TYR A 280 -24.52 10.29 -8.74
C TYR A 280 -23.68 10.28 -7.46
N PHE A 281 -22.56 9.55 -7.43
CA PHE A 281 -21.80 9.32 -6.20
C PHE A 281 -21.29 10.64 -5.58
N ASP A 282 -20.80 11.57 -6.38
CA ASP A 282 -20.27 12.86 -5.91
C ASP A 282 -21.36 13.80 -5.35
N LYS A 283 -22.64 13.47 -5.52
CA LYS A 283 -23.80 14.22 -5.00
C LYS A 283 -24.36 13.64 -3.70
N LEU A 284 -23.91 12.46 -3.28
CA LEU A 284 -24.35 11.84 -2.03
C LEU A 284 -23.89 12.65 -0.80
N ALA A 285 -24.58 12.45 0.33
CA ALA A 285 -24.22 13.13 1.57
C ALA A 285 -22.92 12.55 2.15
N THR A 286 -22.11 13.36 2.83
CA THR A 286 -21.00 12.82 3.64
C THR A 286 -21.59 12.17 4.89
N TRP A 287 -21.10 10.99 5.27
CA TRP A 287 -21.47 10.39 6.55
C TRP A 287 -20.97 11.29 7.70
N LYS A 288 -21.84 11.66 8.63
CA LYS A 288 -21.51 12.57 9.74
C LYS A 288 -21.59 11.85 11.09
N GLY A 289 -20.59 12.09 11.95
CA GLY A 289 -20.47 11.45 13.26
C GLY A 289 -19.80 10.07 13.18
N GLY A 290 -19.50 9.49 14.34
CA GLY A 290 -18.98 8.11 14.42
C GLY A 290 -20.03 7.08 13.98
N ALA A 291 -19.57 5.95 13.46
CA ALA A 291 -20.42 4.83 13.04
C ALA A 291 -20.03 3.53 13.76
N GLN A 292 -21.00 2.62 13.89
CA GLN A 292 -20.73 1.24 14.31
C GLN A 292 -20.40 0.38 13.09
N HIS A 293 -19.17 -0.10 13.05
CA HIS A 293 -18.67 -0.94 11.97
C HIS A 293 -18.85 -2.44 12.31
N PRO A 294 -19.07 -3.31 11.31
CA PRO A 294 -19.28 -2.99 9.90
C PRO A 294 -20.65 -2.36 9.63
N LEU A 295 -20.75 -1.43 8.67
CA LEU A 295 -22.01 -0.69 8.47
C LEU A 295 -23.17 -1.62 8.05
N SER A 296 -22.89 -2.64 7.24
CA SER A 296 -23.88 -3.61 6.74
C SER A 296 -24.60 -4.39 7.84
N SER A 297 -23.95 -4.61 8.98
CA SER A 297 -24.54 -5.33 10.12
C SER A 297 -25.29 -4.41 11.09
N ASN A 298 -24.98 -3.11 11.08
CA ASN A 298 -25.47 -2.16 12.08
C ASN A 298 -26.49 -1.15 11.53
N TYR A 299 -26.54 -0.94 10.21
CA TYR A 299 -27.40 0.05 9.57
C TYR A 299 -28.21 -0.55 8.43
N HIS A 300 -29.45 -0.08 8.28
CA HIS A 300 -30.27 -0.43 7.13
C HIS A 300 -29.63 0.10 5.83
N PRO A 301 -29.67 -0.63 4.69
CA PRO A 301 -29.04 -0.18 3.44
C PRO A 301 -29.46 1.21 2.95
N LEU A 302 -30.71 1.64 3.20
CA LEU A 302 -31.17 3.00 2.90
C LEU A 302 -30.40 4.10 3.65
N ALA A 303 -29.83 3.80 4.81
CA ALA A 303 -28.93 4.70 5.51
C ALA A 303 -27.56 4.73 4.81
N ILE A 304 -27.07 3.60 4.30
CA ILE A 304 -25.75 3.49 3.67
C ILE A 304 -25.76 4.12 2.27
N TYR A 305 -26.66 3.68 1.37
CA TYR A 305 -26.71 4.04 -0.06
C TYR A 305 -26.89 5.54 -0.35
N ARG A 306 -27.23 6.35 0.67
CA ARG A 306 -27.42 7.81 0.55
C ARG A 306 -26.16 8.60 0.89
N HIS A 307 -25.08 7.91 1.29
CA HIS A 307 -23.83 8.53 1.72
C HIS A 307 -22.65 8.13 0.84
N LYS A 308 -21.62 8.99 0.80
CA LYS A 308 -20.33 8.75 0.14
C LYS A 308 -19.47 7.83 0.99
N VAL A 309 -19.78 6.55 0.97
CA VAL A 309 -19.01 5.51 1.64
C VAL A 309 -18.81 4.34 0.68
N VAL A 310 -17.67 3.67 0.81
CA VAL A 310 -17.34 2.46 0.04
C VAL A 310 -16.82 1.39 1.00
N ASP A 311 -17.27 0.15 0.89
CA ASP A 311 -16.67 -0.97 1.63
C ASP A 311 -15.50 -1.60 0.88
N LEU A 312 -15.62 -1.64 -0.45
CA LEU A 312 -14.64 -2.12 -1.39
C LEU A 312 -14.39 -1.01 -2.44
N PRO A 313 -13.13 -0.55 -2.62
CA PRO A 313 -12.83 0.53 -3.56
C PRO A 313 -12.86 0.03 -5.02
N GLU A 314 -14.04 -0.22 -5.56
CA GLU A 314 -14.24 -0.85 -6.88
C GLU A 314 -13.68 -0.05 -8.06
N VAL A 315 -13.58 1.28 -7.92
CA VAL A 315 -12.90 2.12 -8.91
C VAL A 315 -11.44 1.71 -8.99
N LEU A 316 -10.73 1.66 -7.85
CA LEU A 316 -9.35 1.19 -7.80
C LEU A 316 -9.20 -0.26 -8.28
N MET A 317 -10.17 -1.13 -7.96
CA MET A 317 -10.20 -2.49 -8.51
C MET A 317 -10.25 -2.49 -10.04
N GLY A 318 -11.11 -1.66 -10.65
CA GLY A 318 -11.18 -1.51 -12.11
C GLY A 318 -9.86 -1.02 -12.71
N LEU A 319 -9.20 -0.06 -12.06
CA LEU A 319 -7.87 0.39 -12.48
C LEU A 319 -6.85 -0.75 -12.42
N LEU A 320 -6.83 -1.54 -11.34
CA LEU A 320 -5.89 -2.65 -11.17
C LEU A 320 -6.11 -3.80 -12.14
N LEU A 321 -7.37 -4.18 -12.38
CA LEU A 321 -7.70 -5.26 -13.31
C LEU A 321 -7.47 -4.86 -14.77
N HIS A 322 -7.40 -3.56 -15.08
CA HIS A 322 -7.13 -3.07 -16.43
C HIS A 322 -5.95 -2.08 -16.45
N ASP A 323 -4.90 -2.41 -15.69
CA ASP A 323 -3.74 -1.55 -15.38
C ASP A 323 -3.07 -0.91 -16.61
N THR A 324 -3.05 -1.58 -17.75
CA THR A 324 -2.46 -1.04 -18.98
C THR A 324 -3.23 0.11 -19.62
N LEU A 325 -4.45 0.41 -19.16
CA LEU A 325 -5.29 1.50 -19.68
C LEU A 325 -5.12 2.81 -18.93
N PHE A 326 -4.40 2.81 -17.81
CA PHE A 326 -4.34 3.92 -16.88
C PHE A 326 -2.89 4.32 -16.57
N GLU A 327 -2.70 5.61 -16.33
CA GLU A 327 -1.41 6.14 -15.93
C GLU A 327 -1.26 6.11 -14.40
N PRO A 328 -0.04 6.13 -13.84
CA PRO A 328 0.18 6.23 -12.40
C PRO A 328 -0.57 7.39 -11.73
N THR A 329 -0.75 8.51 -12.45
CA THR A 329 -1.50 9.67 -11.97
C THR A 329 -3.00 9.39 -11.81
N ASP A 330 -3.59 8.50 -12.61
CA ASP A 330 -4.97 8.06 -12.40
C ASP A 330 -5.08 7.26 -11.11
N PHE A 331 -4.13 6.36 -10.83
CA PHE A 331 -4.10 5.63 -9.55
C PHE A 331 -3.97 6.59 -8.38
N GLU A 332 -3.06 7.57 -8.44
CA GLU A 332 -2.82 8.53 -7.36
C GLU A 332 -4.06 9.39 -7.06
N GLN A 333 -4.68 9.98 -8.09
CA GLN A 333 -5.85 10.83 -7.93
C GLN A 333 -7.04 10.06 -7.34
N ASN A 334 -7.32 8.85 -7.85
CA ASN A 334 -8.41 8.03 -7.35
C ASN A 334 -8.09 7.47 -5.95
N TYR A 335 -6.84 7.07 -5.68
CA TYR A 335 -6.41 6.59 -4.36
C TYR A 335 -6.66 7.65 -3.28
N ASN A 336 -6.20 8.88 -3.52
CA ASN A 336 -6.36 9.99 -2.57
C ASN A 336 -7.82 10.37 -2.34
N TYR A 337 -8.70 10.21 -3.34
CA TYR A 337 -10.12 10.48 -3.20
C TYR A 337 -10.87 9.38 -2.43
N TYR A 338 -10.59 8.11 -2.74
CA TYR A 338 -11.33 6.98 -2.18
C TYR A 338 -10.82 6.51 -0.82
N LEU A 339 -9.54 6.73 -0.49
CA LEU A 339 -8.97 6.34 0.80
C LEU A 339 -9.76 6.87 2.00
N PRO A 340 -10.09 8.18 2.11
CA PRO A 340 -10.88 8.69 3.24
C PRO A 340 -12.36 8.30 3.20
N LEU A 341 -12.86 7.74 2.08
CA LEU A 341 -14.25 7.32 1.93
C LEU A 341 -14.45 5.83 2.23
N CYS A 342 -13.36 5.05 2.30
CA CYS A 342 -13.44 3.63 2.55
C CYS A 342 -13.60 3.32 4.03
N THR A 343 -14.57 2.48 4.37
CA THR A 343 -14.82 2.07 5.75
C THR A 343 -13.89 0.97 6.23
N PHE A 344 -13.23 0.25 5.31
CA PHE A 344 -12.43 -0.94 5.57
C PHE A 344 -13.21 -2.09 6.24
N ASP A 345 -14.54 -2.10 6.09
CA ASP A 345 -15.41 -3.17 6.61
C ASP A 345 -15.21 -4.51 5.88
N SER A 346 -14.68 -4.47 4.66
CA SER A 346 -14.16 -5.63 3.93
C SER A 346 -12.62 -5.62 4.02
N PRO A 347 -11.99 -6.66 4.59
CA PRO A 347 -10.52 -6.74 4.66
C PRO A 347 -9.85 -6.67 3.28
N GLU A 348 -10.52 -7.15 2.23
CA GLU A 348 -10.03 -7.13 0.85
C GLU A 348 -9.76 -5.70 0.34
N SER A 349 -10.43 -4.69 0.89
CA SER A 349 -10.13 -3.27 0.59
C SER A 349 -8.66 -2.91 0.87
N MET A 350 -8.06 -3.44 1.94
CA MET A 350 -6.67 -3.16 2.32
C MET A 350 -5.68 -3.57 1.22
N GLY A 351 -5.89 -4.74 0.61
CA GLY A 351 -5.02 -5.22 -0.47
C GLY A 351 -5.20 -4.43 -1.77
N ILE A 352 -6.41 -3.99 -2.07
CA ILE A 352 -6.67 -3.13 -3.23
C ILE A 352 -5.97 -1.78 -3.06
N PHE A 353 -6.08 -1.17 -1.88
CA PHE A 353 -5.35 0.08 -1.57
C PHE A 353 -3.84 -0.13 -1.62
N ALA A 354 -3.31 -1.21 -1.02
CA ALA A 354 -1.88 -1.49 -1.02
C ALA A 354 -1.31 -1.61 -2.43
N ILE A 355 -1.95 -2.39 -3.32
CA ILE A 355 -1.51 -2.54 -4.71
C ILE A 355 -1.66 -1.22 -5.47
N SER A 356 -2.78 -0.52 -5.30
CA SER A 356 -3.03 0.77 -5.96
C SER A 356 -2.00 1.83 -5.57
N GLN A 357 -1.59 1.86 -4.30
CA GLN A 357 -0.55 2.77 -3.82
C GLN A 357 0.82 2.45 -4.46
N CYS A 358 1.16 1.17 -4.61
CA CYS A 358 2.36 0.74 -5.34
C CYS A 358 2.33 1.24 -6.80
N ARG A 359 1.18 1.14 -7.47
CA ARG A 359 0.99 1.63 -8.84
C ARG A 359 1.05 3.16 -8.95
N ALA A 360 0.50 3.87 -7.97
CA ALA A 360 0.49 5.32 -7.92
C ALA A 360 1.88 5.91 -7.68
N ARG A 361 2.61 5.40 -6.67
CA ARG A 361 3.79 6.08 -6.12
C ARG A 361 5.12 5.35 -6.34
N GLY A 362 5.10 4.10 -6.82
CA GLY A 362 6.31 3.31 -7.01
C GLY A 362 7.09 3.16 -5.71
N GLU A 363 8.39 3.49 -5.74
CA GLU A 363 9.29 3.43 -4.56
C GLU A 363 8.83 4.30 -3.38
N PHE A 364 7.98 5.32 -3.63
CA PHE A 364 7.42 6.22 -2.62
C PHE A 364 6.12 5.70 -1.99
N ALA A 365 5.67 4.49 -2.35
CA ALA A 365 4.51 3.86 -1.76
C ALA A 365 4.77 3.44 -0.30
N GLN A 366 3.70 3.31 0.49
CA GLN A 366 3.75 2.84 1.89
C GLN A 366 2.75 1.68 2.11
N PRO A 367 2.87 0.57 1.35
CA PRO A 367 1.84 -0.49 1.37
C PRO A 367 1.91 -1.38 2.62
N ILE A 368 2.99 -1.30 3.38
CA ILE A 368 3.34 -2.24 4.44
C ILE A 368 2.31 -2.28 5.59
N PRO A 369 1.72 -1.16 6.06
CA PRO A 369 0.66 -1.23 7.08
C PRO A 369 -0.53 -2.07 6.63
N PHE A 370 -1.05 -1.83 5.42
CA PHE A 370 -2.14 -2.63 4.85
C PHE A 370 -1.75 -4.08 4.64
N LEU A 371 -0.56 -4.34 4.11
CA LEU A 371 -0.06 -5.70 3.91
C LEU A 371 0.10 -6.45 5.23
N LYS A 372 0.61 -5.81 6.29
CA LYS A 372 0.73 -6.42 7.62
C LYS A 372 -0.64 -6.79 8.17
N SER A 373 -1.60 -5.87 8.17
CA SER A 373 -2.96 -6.16 8.65
C SER A 373 -3.59 -7.28 7.83
N LEU A 374 -3.48 -7.25 6.51
CA LEU A 374 -4.06 -8.27 5.65
C LEU A 374 -3.39 -9.64 5.81
N ALA A 375 -2.06 -9.69 5.90
CA ALA A 375 -1.31 -10.94 6.03
C ALA A 375 -1.51 -11.60 7.40
N ASN A 376 -1.73 -10.81 8.45
CA ASN A 376 -1.92 -11.29 9.82
C ASN A 376 -3.40 -11.36 10.24
N LEU A 377 -4.35 -11.07 9.34
CA LEU A 377 -5.78 -10.95 9.63
C LEU A 377 -6.30 -12.10 10.52
N ASP A 378 -6.06 -13.33 10.10
CA ASP A 378 -6.50 -14.54 10.81
C ASP A 378 -5.59 -14.91 12.01
N LEU A 379 -4.29 -14.62 11.94
CA LEU A 379 -3.33 -15.00 12.97
C LEU A 379 -3.44 -14.12 14.23
N ASP A 380 -3.75 -12.85 14.04
CA ASP A 380 -3.93 -11.86 15.10
C ASP A 380 -5.41 -11.60 15.41
N ASP A 381 -6.33 -12.28 14.71
CA ASP A 381 -7.78 -12.10 14.83
C ASP A 381 -8.21 -10.63 14.78
N ILE A 382 -7.65 -9.88 13.81
CA ILE A 382 -7.72 -8.41 13.75
C ILE A 382 -9.18 -7.89 13.71
N ILE A 383 -10.07 -8.67 13.09
CA ILE A 383 -11.50 -8.34 12.95
C ILE A 383 -12.39 -9.17 13.89
N TYR A 384 -11.81 -9.93 14.84
CA TYR A 384 -12.52 -10.73 15.83
C TYR A 384 -13.53 -11.72 15.23
N SER A 385 -13.13 -12.41 14.16
CA SER A 385 -13.97 -13.35 13.41
C SER A 385 -13.28 -14.69 13.13
N ALA A 386 -12.19 -15.01 13.83
CA ALA A 386 -11.47 -16.27 13.66
C ALA A 386 -12.35 -17.52 13.93
N ASP A 387 -13.39 -17.41 14.76
CA ASP A 387 -14.37 -18.47 15.00
C ASP A 387 -15.36 -18.69 13.83
N GLU A 388 -15.51 -17.69 12.96
CA GLU A 388 -16.23 -17.77 11.69
C GLU A 388 -15.40 -18.39 10.55
N GLY A 389 -14.15 -18.78 10.83
CA GLY A 389 -13.25 -19.45 9.90
C GLY A 389 -12.22 -18.53 9.25
N LEU A 390 -11.30 -19.14 8.51
CA LEU A 390 -10.17 -18.45 7.88
C LEU A 390 -10.60 -17.64 6.67
N HIS A 391 -9.94 -16.52 6.40
CA HIS A 391 -10.29 -15.61 5.31
C HIS A 391 -9.41 -15.84 4.07
N PHE A 392 -9.73 -16.86 3.27
CA PHE A 392 -8.89 -17.22 2.12
C PHE A 392 -8.76 -16.09 1.09
N GLY A 393 -9.82 -15.30 0.87
CA GLY A 393 -9.78 -14.13 -0.02
C GLY A 393 -8.67 -13.15 0.39
N SER A 394 -8.62 -12.81 1.68
CA SER A 394 -7.57 -12.00 2.30
C SER A 394 -6.18 -12.62 2.18
N MET A 395 -6.06 -13.94 2.40
CA MET A 395 -4.79 -14.66 2.21
C MET A 395 -4.27 -14.51 0.79
N ALA A 396 -5.10 -14.75 -0.22
CA ALA A 396 -4.72 -14.61 -1.63
C ALA A 396 -4.35 -13.16 -1.95
N LEU A 397 -5.09 -12.20 -1.42
CA LEU A 397 -4.85 -10.79 -1.67
C LEU A 397 -3.57 -10.27 -0.98
N SER A 398 -3.19 -10.83 0.17
CA SER A 398 -1.88 -10.55 0.81
C SER A 398 -0.71 -10.95 -0.09
N LEU A 399 -0.82 -12.11 -0.75
CA LEU A 399 0.19 -12.60 -1.69
C LEU A 399 0.15 -11.83 -3.02
N ASN A 400 -1.06 -11.46 -3.48
CA ASN A 400 -1.20 -10.61 -4.66
C ASN A 400 -0.61 -9.22 -4.42
N THR A 401 -0.70 -8.68 -3.20
CA THR A 401 -0.06 -7.41 -2.83
C THR A 401 1.46 -7.48 -3.02
N LEU A 402 2.05 -8.62 -2.68
CA LEU A 402 3.47 -8.85 -2.87
C LEU A 402 3.84 -9.04 -4.35
N ILE A 403 3.07 -9.81 -5.13
CA ILE A 403 3.38 -10.12 -6.54
C ILE A 403 3.03 -8.95 -7.48
N TYR A 404 1.79 -8.48 -7.42
CA TYR A 404 1.25 -7.45 -8.33
C TYR A 404 1.50 -6.03 -7.84
N GLY A 405 1.59 -5.82 -6.52
CA GLY A 405 1.95 -4.55 -5.90
C GLY A 405 3.46 -4.34 -5.87
N LEU A 406 4.13 -4.94 -4.88
CA LEU A 406 5.58 -4.78 -4.68
C LEU A 406 6.42 -5.34 -5.83
N GLY A 407 6.06 -6.51 -6.36
CA GLY A 407 6.74 -7.14 -7.50
C GLY A 407 6.43 -6.47 -8.83
N GLY A 408 5.38 -5.64 -8.86
CA GLY A 408 4.91 -4.94 -10.02
C GLY A 408 4.63 -5.83 -11.23
N VAL A 409 4.22 -7.08 -11.00
CA VAL A 409 3.90 -8.03 -12.06
C VAL A 409 2.64 -7.59 -12.81
N SER A 410 2.62 -7.78 -14.13
CA SER A 410 1.40 -7.65 -14.95
C SER A 410 1.46 -8.60 -16.14
N PHE A 411 0.30 -9.19 -16.48
CA PHE A 411 0.11 -10.06 -17.64
C PHE A 411 -0.77 -9.33 -18.64
N ALA A 412 -0.15 -8.74 -19.66
CA ALA A 412 -0.86 -7.92 -20.65
C ALA A 412 -0.41 -8.26 -22.06
N ASP A 413 -1.38 -8.41 -22.97
CA ASP A 413 -1.18 -8.67 -24.40
C ASP A 413 -0.20 -9.83 -24.69
N GLY A 414 -0.28 -10.88 -23.87
CA GLY A 414 0.57 -12.06 -23.96
C GLY A 414 2.03 -11.82 -23.59
N GLN A 415 2.33 -10.73 -22.87
CA GLN A 415 3.64 -10.37 -22.34
C GLN A 415 3.62 -10.34 -20.80
N LEU A 416 4.77 -10.66 -20.21
CA LEU A 416 5.03 -10.49 -18.79
C LEU A 416 5.75 -9.15 -18.57
N PHE A 417 5.20 -8.31 -17.72
CA PHE A 417 5.83 -7.11 -17.21
C PHE A 417 6.23 -7.32 -15.75
N VAL A 418 7.43 -6.90 -15.36
CA VAL A 418 7.94 -7.02 -14.00
C VAL A 418 8.65 -5.72 -13.63
N SER A 419 8.06 -4.95 -12.71
CA SER A 419 8.61 -3.67 -12.26
C SER A 419 8.63 -3.62 -10.73
N PRO A 420 9.52 -4.38 -10.08
CA PRO A 420 9.51 -4.52 -8.65
C PRO A 420 10.03 -3.23 -7.99
N ILE A 421 9.46 -2.89 -6.84
CA ILE A 421 9.79 -1.74 -6.01
C ILE A 421 10.24 -2.23 -4.63
N LEU A 422 11.13 -1.47 -3.98
CA LEU A 422 11.56 -1.68 -2.61
C LEU A 422 11.22 -0.44 -1.77
N PRO A 423 9.97 -0.33 -1.29
CA PRO A 423 9.54 0.78 -0.45
C PRO A 423 10.41 0.98 0.79
N ALA A 424 10.36 2.21 1.34
CA ALA A 424 11.00 2.53 2.60
C ALA A 424 10.61 1.53 3.72
N GLY A 425 11.57 1.12 4.53
CA GLY A 425 11.39 0.13 5.60
C GLY A 425 11.39 -1.33 5.15
N VAL A 426 11.47 -1.63 3.84
CA VAL A 426 11.62 -3.00 3.32
C VAL A 426 13.10 -3.31 3.06
N ALA A 427 13.67 -4.28 3.77
CA ALA A 427 15.06 -4.68 3.60
C ALA A 427 15.27 -5.57 2.37
N SER A 428 14.36 -6.53 2.15
CA SER A 428 14.38 -7.37 0.95
C SER A 428 13.02 -7.93 0.59
N LEU A 429 12.85 -8.19 -0.71
CA LEU A 429 11.68 -8.81 -1.32
C LEU A 429 12.14 -9.99 -2.17
N ARG A 430 11.48 -11.13 -2.04
CA ARG A 430 11.64 -12.29 -2.92
C ARG A 430 10.28 -12.82 -3.33
N PHE A 431 10.11 -13.10 -4.60
CA PHE A 431 8.96 -13.86 -5.09
C PHE A 431 9.29 -14.71 -6.30
N SER A 432 8.40 -15.65 -6.63
CA SER A 432 8.39 -16.38 -7.90
C SER A 432 7.15 -16.01 -8.72
N VAL A 433 7.28 -16.01 -10.05
CA VAL A 433 6.16 -15.88 -10.98
C VAL A 433 6.25 -16.91 -12.11
N CYS A 434 5.14 -17.56 -12.39
CA CYS A 434 4.95 -18.49 -13.50
C CYS A 434 4.47 -17.73 -14.74
N PHE A 435 5.12 -17.99 -15.88
CA PHE A 435 4.68 -17.47 -17.16
C PHE A 435 5.11 -18.40 -18.28
N ARG A 436 4.14 -18.85 -19.10
CA ARG A 436 4.36 -19.71 -20.28
C ARG A 436 5.29 -20.91 -19.98
N GLY A 437 4.98 -21.64 -18.91
CA GLY A 437 5.72 -22.84 -18.50
C GLY A 437 7.10 -22.57 -17.88
N CYS A 438 7.49 -21.31 -17.71
CA CYS A 438 8.72 -20.93 -17.01
C CYS A 438 8.43 -20.39 -15.61
N VAL A 439 9.35 -20.59 -14.67
CA VAL A 439 9.33 -19.98 -13.34
C VAL A 439 10.46 -18.97 -13.23
N LEU A 440 10.10 -17.69 -13.05
CA LEU A 440 11.01 -16.59 -12.79
C LEU A 440 11.07 -16.33 -11.29
N SER A 441 12.26 -16.43 -10.70
CA SER A 441 12.51 -15.90 -9.36
C SER A 441 13.01 -14.46 -9.45
N VAL A 442 12.45 -13.62 -8.59
CA VAL A 442 12.81 -12.22 -8.42
C VAL A 442 13.31 -12.02 -7.00
N VAL A 443 14.50 -11.44 -6.84
CA VAL A 443 15.05 -11.04 -5.54
C VAL A 443 15.45 -9.58 -5.64
N LEU A 444 14.96 -8.77 -4.72
CA LEU A 444 15.24 -7.34 -4.65
C LEU A 444 15.70 -6.99 -3.24
N ASN A 445 16.80 -6.23 -3.14
CA ASN A 445 17.28 -5.64 -1.90
C ASN A 445 17.86 -4.25 -2.20
N GLU A 446 18.44 -3.59 -1.21
CA GLU A 446 19.00 -2.23 -1.31
C GLU A 446 20.07 -2.09 -2.39
N LYS A 447 20.82 -3.17 -2.70
CA LYS A 447 21.99 -3.15 -3.58
C LYS A 447 21.67 -3.61 -4.99
N GLU A 448 20.79 -4.59 -5.15
CA GLU A 448 20.57 -5.25 -6.43
C GLU A 448 19.16 -5.83 -6.59
N LEU A 449 18.77 -5.93 -7.86
CA LEU A 449 17.65 -6.70 -8.37
C LEU A 449 18.18 -7.89 -9.17
N VAL A 450 17.73 -9.09 -8.83
CA VAL A 450 18.15 -10.34 -9.44
C VAL A 450 16.94 -11.02 -10.07
N TYR A 451 17.08 -11.36 -11.34
CA TYR A 451 16.16 -12.22 -12.08
C TYR A 451 16.84 -13.56 -12.33
N GLU A 452 16.20 -14.67 -11.95
CA GLU A 452 16.70 -16.03 -12.18
C GLU A 452 15.60 -16.90 -12.80
N LEU A 453 15.90 -17.52 -13.94
CA LEU A 453 15.08 -18.56 -14.56
C LEU A 453 15.27 -19.86 -13.78
N LYS A 454 14.34 -20.18 -12.88
CA LYS A 454 14.40 -21.39 -12.02
C LYS A 454 14.04 -22.65 -12.79
N SER A 455 13.04 -22.56 -13.67
CA SER A 455 12.60 -23.65 -14.53
C SER A 455 12.05 -23.13 -15.87
N GLY A 456 12.07 -24.00 -16.90
CA GLY A 456 11.79 -23.64 -18.28
C GLY A 456 13.04 -23.33 -19.10
N ASP A 457 12.90 -23.27 -20.43
CA ASP A 457 14.05 -23.17 -21.35
C ASP A 457 14.37 -21.74 -21.77
N SER A 458 13.35 -20.89 -21.93
CA SER A 458 13.49 -19.55 -22.50
C SER A 458 12.33 -18.65 -22.10
N LEU A 459 12.61 -17.58 -21.36
CA LEU A 459 11.65 -16.61 -20.88
C LEU A 459 11.97 -15.20 -21.40
N ARG A 460 10.97 -14.52 -21.97
CA ARG A 460 11.05 -13.10 -22.33
C ARG A 460 10.03 -12.30 -21.55
N PHE A 461 10.48 -11.18 -21.01
CA PHE A 461 9.64 -10.26 -20.25
C PHE A 461 10.16 -8.82 -20.35
N ILE A 462 9.36 -7.88 -19.86
CA ILE A 462 9.65 -6.45 -19.86
C ILE A 462 9.93 -5.99 -18.43
N HIS A 463 11.10 -5.42 -18.20
CA HIS A 463 11.54 -4.87 -16.93
C HIS A 463 11.32 -3.36 -16.85
N GLY A 464 10.73 -2.92 -15.74
CA GLY A 464 10.69 -1.51 -15.31
C GLY A 464 9.88 -0.56 -16.21
N GLN A 465 9.80 0.70 -15.79
CA GLN A 465 9.08 1.75 -16.54
C GLN A 465 9.72 2.07 -17.90
N GLN A 466 11.04 1.87 -18.04
CA GLN A 466 11.76 2.06 -19.31
C GLN A 466 11.48 0.95 -20.34
N ARG A 467 10.68 -0.06 -19.96
CA ARG A 467 10.27 -1.20 -20.80
C ARG A 467 11.46 -1.95 -21.43
N LEU A 468 12.48 -2.21 -20.62
CA LEU A 468 13.67 -2.96 -21.05
C LEU A 468 13.31 -4.43 -21.29
N ARG A 469 13.60 -4.95 -22.47
CA ARG A 469 13.32 -6.36 -22.80
C ARG A 469 14.43 -7.26 -22.24
N VAL A 470 14.06 -8.19 -21.38
CA VAL A 470 14.95 -9.21 -20.81
C VAL A 470 14.64 -10.56 -21.47
N HIS A 471 15.69 -11.31 -21.79
CA HIS A 471 15.60 -12.69 -22.30
C HIS A 471 16.51 -13.59 -21.47
N LEU A 472 15.92 -14.41 -20.61
CA LEU A 472 16.63 -15.45 -19.87
C LEU A 472 16.45 -16.79 -20.58
N HIS A 473 17.50 -17.61 -20.63
CA HIS A 473 17.44 -18.92 -21.27
C HIS A 473 18.53 -19.87 -20.80
N THR A 474 18.21 -21.17 -20.76
CA THR A 474 19.19 -22.22 -20.45
C THR A 474 20.11 -22.49 -21.64
N LYS A 475 19.59 -22.41 -22.88
CA LYS A 475 20.34 -22.38 -24.16
C LYS A 475 19.48 -21.72 -25.24
N TYR A 476 20.05 -20.82 -26.05
CA TYR A 476 19.31 -20.20 -27.17
C TYR A 476 20.17 -20.05 -28.42
N ARG A 477 19.88 -20.86 -29.44
CA ARG A 477 20.62 -20.89 -30.72
C ARG A 477 22.13 -21.02 -30.50
N ARG A 478 22.89 -19.94 -30.75
CA ARG A 478 24.35 -19.86 -30.62
C ARG A 478 24.80 -19.05 -29.39
N PHE A 479 23.88 -18.52 -28.59
CA PHE A 479 24.18 -17.72 -27.42
C PHE A 479 24.37 -18.61 -26.19
N GLU A 480 25.34 -18.26 -25.35
CA GLU A 480 25.59 -18.92 -24.07
C GLU A 480 24.40 -18.75 -23.12
N ALA A 481 24.26 -19.69 -22.17
CA ALA A 481 23.19 -19.66 -21.19
C ALA A 481 23.18 -18.34 -20.41
N LEU A 482 22.01 -17.70 -20.34
CA LEU A 482 21.76 -16.54 -19.49
C LEU A 482 20.57 -16.87 -18.60
N SER A 483 20.78 -17.71 -17.59
CA SER A 483 19.74 -18.10 -16.63
C SER A 483 19.55 -17.08 -15.52
N LYS A 484 20.48 -16.14 -15.35
CA LYS A 484 20.47 -15.14 -14.28
C LYS A 484 20.90 -13.77 -14.81
N MET A 485 20.19 -12.73 -14.40
CA MET A 485 20.53 -11.33 -14.65
C MET A 485 20.53 -10.57 -13.33
N VAL A 486 21.55 -9.74 -13.12
CA VAL A 486 21.70 -8.88 -11.94
C VAL A 486 21.70 -7.43 -12.41
N ILE A 487 20.85 -6.61 -11.80
CA ILE A 487 20.71 -5.18 -12.05
C ILE A 487 21.09 -4.48 -10.74
N PRO A 488 22.24 -3.77 -10.69
CA PRO A 488 22.56 -2.94 -9.54
C PRO A 488 21.51 -1.85 -9.36
N ARG A 489 21.09 -1.60 -8.12
CA ARG A 489 20.25 -0.44 -7.81
C ARG A 489 21.16 0.77 -7.69
N ALA A 490 20.95 1.75 -8.56
CA ALA A 490 21.56 3.05 -8.38
C ALA A 490 20.81 3.78 -7.24
N SER A 491 21.52 4.07 -6.16
CA SER A 491 20.97 4.81 -5.01
C SER A 491 20.79 6.31 -5.31
N PHE A 492 21.20 6.78 -6.50
CA PHE A 492 21.42 8.19 -6.79
C PHE A 492 20.41 8.75 -7.80
N SER A 493 19.83 9.90 -7.46
CA SER A 493 19.15 10.81 -8.36
C SER A 493 20.12 11.29 -9.43
N LEU A 494 19.70 11.22 -10.69
CA LEU A 494 20.39 11.86 -11.81
C LEU A 494 19.99 13.35 -11.98
N VAL A 495 19.04 13.82 -11.15
CA VAL A 495 18.38 15.12 -11.31
C VAL A 495 18.86 16.12 -10.26
N SER A 496 19.35 15.65 -9.11
CA SER A 496 19.78 16.47 -7.97
C SER A 496 21.08 15.99 -7.32
N GLN A 497 21.76 16.88 -6.61
CA GLN A 497 22.99 16.58 -5.87
C GLN A 497 22.76 15.72 -4.61
N PHE A 498 21.51 15.59 -4.16
CA PHE A 498 21.08 14.81 -3.00
C PHE A 498 19.83 14.00 -3.35
N ASP A 499 19.59 12.90 -2.63
CA ASP A 499 18.50 11.95 -2.90
C ASP A 499 17.46 11.88 -1.77
N GLY A 500 17.81 12.41 -0.60
CA GLY A 500 16.91 12.41 0.53
C GLY A 500 17.04 13.64 1.42
N ALA A 501 15.97 13.93 2.14
CA ALA A 501 15.88 14.99 3.13
C ALA A 501 15.22 14.46 4.41
N VAL A 502 15.91 14.62 5.54
CA VAL A 502 15.40 14.26 6.86
C VAL A 502 15.06 15.53 7.60
N PHE A 503 13.81 15.65 8.05
CA PHE A 503 13.33 16.81 8.81
C PHE A 503 13.14 16.41 10.26
N LEU A 504 13.83 17.09 11.16
CA LEU A 504 13.44 17.08 12.56
C LEU A 504 12.06 17.75 12.68
N ALA A 505 11.10 17.13 13.36
CA ALA A 505 9.74 17.65 13.46
C ALA A 505 9.71 19.09 14.01
N ASP A 506 10.55 19.40 15.00
CA ASP A 506 10.66 20.74 15.55
C ASP A 506 11.11 21.80 14.52
N SER A 507 11.82 21.39 13.47
CA SER A 507 12.26 22.28 12.39
C SER A 507 11.26 22.48 11.26
N LEU A 508 10.15 21.75 11.30
CA LEU A 508 9.09 21.87 10.32
C LEU A 508 8.02 22.87 10.75
N PHE A 509 7.71 22.90 12.04
CA PHE A 509 6.59 23.66 12.59
C PHE A 509 7.08 24.92 13.33
N LEU A 510 6.46 26.05 13.02
CA LEU A 510 6.75 27.32 13.67
C LEU A 510 6.38 27.26 15.16
N ASN A 511 7.27 27.79 16.00
CA ASN A 511 7.10 27.91 17.46
C ASN A 511 6.93 26.57 18.21
N LEU A 512 7.22 25.41 17.61
CA LEU A 512 7.03 24.13 18.31
C LEU A 512 7.87 24.03 19.61
N TYR A 513 9.02 24.70 19.67
CA TYR A 513 9.80 24.82 20.90
C TYR A 513 9.08 25.59 22.02
N GLU A 514 8.28 26.59 21.68
CA GLU A 514 7.45 27.30 22.66
C GLU A 514 6.35 26.37 23.21
N TYR A 515 5.73 25.54 22.36
CA TYR A 515 4.78 24.51 22.80
C TYR A 515 5.46 23.51 23.74
N ASN A 516 6.67 23.06 23.41
CA ASN A 516 7.48 22.19 24.27
C ASN A 516 7.80 22.85 25.61
N TYR A 517 8.18 24.13 25.62
CA TYR A 517 8.42 24.88 26.86
C TYR A 517 7.16 25.00 27.72
N VAL A 518 6.04 25.43 27.14
CA VAL A 518 4.78 25.65 27.86
C VAL A 518 4.24 24.34 28.45
N SER A 519 4.31 23.24 27.70
CA SER A 519 3.89 21.93 28.20
C SER A 519 4.76 21.45 29.37
N TRP A 520 6.09 21.57 29.27
CA TRP A 520 6.98 21.28 30.40
C TRP A 520 6.76 22.22 31.59
N TYR A 521 6.53 23.51 31.35
CA TYR A 521 6.22 24.49 32.39
C TYR A 521 4.98 24.06 33.18
N ARG A 522 3.89 23.70 32.50
CA ARG A 522 2.63 23.30 33.17
C ARG A 522 2.82 22.06 34.04
N VAL A 523 3.40 21.01 33.49
CA VAL A 523 3.66 19.75 34.21
C VAL A 523 4.53 19.98 35.44
N LEU A 524 5.65 20.67 35.27
CA LEU A 524 6.57 20.92 36.37
C LEU A 524 5.98 21.90 37.40
N GLU A 525 5.19 22.88 36.98
CA GLU A 525 4.57 23.82 37.90
C GLU A 525 3.49 23.14 38.75
N THR A 526 2.71 22.21 38.18
CA THR A 526 1.79 21.36 38.95
C THR A 526 2.54 20.52 39.99
N LEU A 527 3.67 19.90 39.61
CA LEU A 527 4.52 19.16 40.55
C LEU A 527 5.07 20.10 41.63
N PHE A 528 5.62 21.24 41.25
CA PHE A 528 6.21 22.20 42.17
C PHE A 528 5.18 22.80 43.13
N ASP A 529 3.94 23.04 42.69
CA ASP A 529 2.84 23.47 43.56
C ASP A 529 2.53 22.44 44.64
N THR A 530 2.45 21.15 44.28
CA THR A 530 2.28 20.07 45.25
C THR A 530 3.42 20.06 46.27
N TYR A 531 4.67 20.18 45.83
CA TYR A 531 5.83 20.20 46.73
C TYR A 531 5.90 21.48 47.60
N ARG A 532 5.51 22.65 47.06
CA ARG A 532 5.39 23.91 47.81
C ARG A 532 4.36 23.76 48.93
N ALA A 533 3.21 23.17 48.61
CA ALA A 533 2.12 22.96 49.57
C ALA A 533 2.47 21.92 50.65
N LEU A 534 3.09 20.80 50.28
CA LEU A 534 3.36 19.68 51.20
C LEU A 534 4.63 19.85 52.04
N GLN A 535 5.68 20.49 51.48
CA GLN A 535 7.00 20.56 52.14
C GLN A 535 7.38 21.97 52.62
N ASN A 536 6.52 22.98 52.44
CA ASN A 536 6.79 24.37 52.80
C ASN A 536 8.13 24.90 52.26
N LYS A 537 8.51 24.44 51.06
CA LYS A 537 9.73 24.84 50.34
C LYS A 537 9.41 25.94 49.34
N THR A 538 10.32 26.89 49.15
CA THR A 538 10.25 27.83 48.04
C THR A 538 10.88 27.20 46.80
N ILE A 539 10.05 26.76 45.86
CA ILE A 539 10.47 26.23 44.56
C ILE A 539 10.07 27.25 43.50
N ALA A 540 11.01 27.73 42.69
CA ALA A 540 10.71 28.66 41.59
C ALA A 540 9.94 27.95 40.46
N PRO A 541 9.31 28.64 39.50
CA PRO A 541 8.83 28.00 38.28
C PRO A 541 10.00 27.64 37.32
N LEU A 542 9.71 26.89 36.25
CA LEU A 542 10.66 26.72 35.14
C LEU A 542 10.77 28.04 34.36
N SER A 543 11.98 28.55 34.15
CA SER A 543 12.20 29.73 33.28
C SER A 543 12.54 29.32 31.84
N PRO A 544 12.27 30.19 30.83
CA PRO A 544 12.65 29.91 29.44
C PRO A 544 14.16 29.70 29.27
N HIS A 545 14.99 30.49 29.95
CA HIS A 545 16.45 30.35 29.90
C HIS A 545 16.91 29.00 30.47
N GLU A 546 16.35 28.56 31.61
CA GLU A 546 16.66 27.23 32.15
C GLU A 546 16.23 26.10 31.20
N PHE A 547 15.08 26.22 30.55
CA PHE A 547 14.61 25.26 29.56
C PHE A 547 15.58 25.17 28.37
N ILE A 548 16.02 26.30 27.83
CA ILE A 548 16.93 26.31 26.68
C ILE A 548 18.28 25.68 27.07
N GLN A 549 18.89 26.15 28.17
CA GLN A 549 20.22 25.68 28.59
C GLN A 549 20.24 24.22 29.03
N LYS A 550 19.20 23.76 29.73
CA LYS A 550 19.20 22.42 30.34
C LYS A 550 18.45 21.37 29.53
N VAL A 551 17.46 21.75 28.72
CA VAL A 551 16.61 20.81 27.96
C VAL A 551 16.89 20.89 26.46
N VAL A 552 16.98 22.08 25.86
CA VAL A 552 17.22 22.21 24.41
C VAL A 552 18.65 21.87 24.04
N TYR A 553 19.63 22.43 24.77
CA TYR A 553 21.06 22.13 24.61
C TYR A 553 21.52 20.95 25.49
N GLN A 554 20.58 20.11 25.90
CA GLN A 554 20.87 18.91 26.65
C GLN A 554 21.77 17.97 25.85
N THR A 555 22.82 17.46 26.50
CA THR A 555 23.65 16.39 25.96
C THR A 555 23.32 15.08 26.69
N GLU A 556 23.07 14.03 25.92
CA GLU A 556 22.94 12.66 26.43
C GLU A 556 24.12 11.83 25.93
N SER A 557 24.72 11.06 26.82
CA SER A 557 25.81 10.14 26.46
C SER A 557 25.33 8.86 25.76
N SER A 558 24.01 8.60 25.83
CA SER A 558 23.35 7.41 25.29
C SER A 558 21.90 7.73 24.91
N GLU A 559 20.92 7.02 25.45
CA GLU A 559 19.50 7.17 25.14
C GLU A 559 18.87 8.40 25.82
N ILE A 560 17.61 8.66 25.48
CA ILE A 560 16.80 9.72 26.13
C ILE A 560 16.61 9.36 27.60
N ALA A 561 17.33 10.05 28.49
CA ALA A 561 17.21 9.90 29.93
C ALA A 561 16.51 11.10 30.59
N PHE A 562 16.10 12.10 29.80
CA PHE A 562 15.59 13.38 30.30
C PHE A 562 16.53 14.01 31.34
N SER A 563 17.85 13.85 31.15
CA SER A 563 18.88 14.39 32.06
C SER A 563 18.76 15.91 32.27
N GLY A 564 18.26 16.64 31.28
CA GLY A 564 17.92 18.06 31.40
C GLY A 564 16.86 18.35 32.45
N ILE A 565 15.74 17.63 32.38
CA ILE A 565 14.63 17.71 33.35
C ILE A 565 15.10 17.23 34.73
N HIS A 566 15.87 16.14 34.78
CA HIS A 566 16.47 15.65 36.01
C HIS A 566 17.32 16.73 36.70
N ASN A 567 18.18 17.42 35.95
CA ASN A 567 19.01 18.50 36.49
C ASN A 567 18.21 19.72 36.97
N ILE A 568 17.05 19.99 36.35
CA ILE A 568 16.11 21.00 36.83
C ILE A 568 15.52 20.54 38.18
N LEU A 569 14.99 19.33 38.26
CA LEU A 569 14.41 18.76 39.48
C LEU A 569 15.42 18.72 40.63
N LEU A 570 16.65 18.23 40.38
CA LEU A 570 17.72 18.19 41.37
C LEU A 570 18.07 19.58 41.89
N SER A 571 18.11 20.59 41.02
CA SER A 571 18.35 21.98 41.45
C SER A 571 17.26 22.55 42.36
N ARG A 572 16.09 21.88 42.41
CA ARG A 572 14.98 22.18 43.32
C ARG A 572 14.88 21.20 44.49
N GLY A 573 15.85 20.30 44.64
CA GLY A 573 15.91 19.29 45.69
C GLY A 573 14.89 18.17 45.52
N ILE A 574 14.50 17.87 44.27
CA ILE A 574 13.62 16.76 43.90
C ILE A 574 14.45 15.77 43.10
N ASP A 575 14.50 14.52 43.56
CA ASP A 575 15.23 13.44 42.90
C ASP A 575 14.22 12.36 42.50
N LEU A 576 13.96 12.25 41.19
CA LEU A 576 13.03 11.26 40.63
C LEU A 576 13.81 10.21 39.83
N GLU A 577 13.42 8.96 40.02
CA GLU A 577 13.92 7.85 39.21
C GLU A 577 13.56 8.02 37.73
N LEU A 578 14.28 7.33 36.84
CA LEU A 578 13.97 7.38 35.41
C LEU A 578 12.56 6.87 35.11
N GLY A 579 12.18 5.74 35.70
CA GLY A 579 10.93 5.05 35.40
C GLY A 579 11.01 4.26 34.09
N THR A 580 9.84 3.98 33.50
CA THR A 580 9.70 3.28 32.22
C THR A 580 8.73 4.01 31.28
N PRO A 581 8.84 3.82 29.95
CA PRO A 581 7.82 4.25 28.98
C PRO A 581 6.36 4.05 29.36
N ASP A 582 6.07 2.98 30.11
CA ASP A 582 4.72 2.54 30.47
C ASP A 582 4.19 3.22 31.74
N ASP A 583 5.00 4.05 32.39
CA ASP A 583 4.61 4.76 33.60
C ASP A 583 3.46 5.74 33.29
N ALA A 584 2.36 5.62 34.04
CA ALA A 584 1.24 6.53 33.89
C ALA A 584 1.63 7.98 34.23
N GLU A 585 0.91 8.95 33.68
CA GLU A 585 1.17 10.40 33.84
C GLU A 585 1.24 10.86 35.32
N ILE A 586 0.56 10.14 36.21
CA ILE A 586 0.50 10.43 37.65
C ILE A 586 1.68 9.85 38.45
N VAL A 587 2.50 8.99 37.84
CA VAL A 587 3.64 8.36 38.50
C VAL A 587 4.77 9.39 38.57
N GLU A 588 5.31 9.64 39.78
CA GLU A 588 6.44 10.57 39.99
C GLU A 588 7.79 9.95 39.54
N THR A 589 7.89 9.62 38.26
CA THR A 589 9.12 9.25 37.56
C THR A 589 9.38 10.23 36.43
N ARG A 590 10.59 10.25 35.88
CA ARG A 590 10.90 11.12 34.72
C ARG A 590 10.05 10.74 33.49
N TYR A 591 9.82 9.46 33.25
CA TYR A 591 8.89 9.02 32.22
C TYR A 591 7.43 9.39 32.51
N GLY A 592 6.97 9.27 33.76
CA GLY A 592 5.62 9.73 34.13
C GLY A 592 5.42 11.21 33.85
N LEU A 593 6.40 12.06 34.18
CA LEU A 593 6.39 13.49 33.82
C LEU A 593 6.44 13.73 32.30
N ALA A 594 7.23 12.94 31.56
CA ALA A 594 7.28 13.04 30.09
C ALA A 594 5.94 12.65 29.45
N ASN A 595 5.24 11.64 29.99
CA ASN A 595 3.91 11.24 29.56
C ASN A 595 2.87 12.31 29.91
N ALA A 596 2.93 12.92 31.10
CA ALA A 596 2.10 14.08 31.44
C ALA A 596 2.34 15.27 30.49
N LYS A 597 3.60 15.49 30.08
CA LYS A 597 3.95 16.52 29.08
C LYS A 597 3.36 16.19 27.72
N LEU A 598 3.33 14.91 27.33
CA LEU A 598 2.70 14.47 26.08
C LEU A 598 1.19 14.73 26.09
N ALA A 599 0.51 14.51 27.21
CA ALA A 599 -0.91 14.82 27.37
C ALA A 599 -1.19 16.33 27.24
N GLU A 600 -0.44 17.17 27.96
CA GLU A 600 -0.53 18.64 27.85
C GLU A 600 -0.26 19.13 26.42
N MET A 601 0.77 18.58 25.76
CA MET A 601 1.09 18.90 24.38
C MET A 601 -0.05 18.51 23.44
N THR A 602 -0.65 17.33 23.63
CA THR A 602 -1.78 16.86 22.82
C THR A 602 -2.97 17.82 22.94
N GLU A 603 -3.35 18.20 24.16
CA GLU A 603 -4.45 19.15 24.38
C GLU A 603 -4.16 20.53 23.75
N MET A 604 -2.91 20.99 23.81
CA MET A 604 -2.51 22.24 23.17
C MET A 604 -2.61 22.16 21.64
N LEU A 605 -2.11 21.07 21.03
CA LEU A 605 -2.14 20.86 19.59
C LEU A 605 -3.56 20.73 19.03
N GLU A 606 -4.50 20.18 19.80
CA GLU A 606 -5.91 20.10 19.43
C GLU A 606 -6.60 21.47 19.42
N LYS A 607 -6.19 22.38 20.32
CA LYS A 607 -6.77 23.73 20.43
C LYS A 607 -6.18 24.70 19.44
N ASP A 608 -4.86 24.67 19.27
CA ASP A 608 -4.11 25.59 18.41
C ASP A 608 -2.97 24.82 17.73
N PRO A 609 -3.19 24.25 16.52
CA PRO A 609 -2.15 23.51 15.82
C PRO A 609 -1.07 24.45 15.26
N PRO A 610 0.22 24.11 15.42
CA PRO A 610 1.33 24.94 14.97
C PRO A 610 1.35 25.01 13.44
N GLN A 611 1.67 26.19 12.91
CA GLN A 611 1.71 26.43 11.47
C GLN A 611 3.06 25.99 10.88
N ILE A 612 3.06 25.55 9.62
CA ILE A 612 4.28 25.34 8.84
C ILE A 612 4.74 26.66 8.20
N ASN A 613 6.06 26.87 8.08
CA ASN A 613 6.59 27.97 7.29
C ASN A 613 6.15 27.80 5.81
N PRO A 614 5.51 28.81 5.17
CA PRO A 614 5.04 28.70 3.79
C PRO A 614 6.13 28.32 2.78
N GLU A 615 7.34 28.87 2.90
CA GLU A 615 8.46 28.54 2.01
C GLU A 615 8.93 27.10 2.21
N LEU A 616 8.93 26.62 3.45
CA LEU A 616 9.27 25.23 3.76
C LEU A 616 8.21 24.27 3.22
N TYR A 617 6.93 24.64 3.29
CA TYR A 617 5.86 23.88 2.66
C TYR A 617 6.03 23.79 1.14
N HIS A 618 6.38 24.91 0.48
CA HIS A 618 6.71 24.91 -0.94
C HIS A 618 7.94 24.05 -1.26
N LEU A 619 8.94 24.04 -0.37
CA LEU A 619 10.09 23.17 -0.51
C LEU A 619 9.70 21.69 -0.47
N LEU A 620 8.84 21.27 0.47
CA LEU A 620 8.34 19.88 0.53
C LEU A 620 7.65 19.47 -0.78
N GLN A 621 6.82 20.36 -1.35
CA GLN A 621 6.17 20.14 -2.64
C GLN A 621 7.20 20.01 -3.78
N SER A 622 8.24 20.85 -3.76
CA SER A 622 9.32 20.81 -4.73
C SER A 622 10.13 19.51 -4.62
N LEU A 623 10.45 19.07 -3.40
CA LEU A 623 11.14 17.81 -3.13
C LEU A 623 10.33 16.61 -3.63
N GLU A 624 9.02 16.54 -3.34
CA GLU A 624 8.14 15.48 -3.83
C GLU A 624 8.06 15.46 -5.36
N THR A 625 7.88 16.62 -5.99
CA THR A 625 7.79 16.74 -7.46
C THR A 625 9.07 16.26 -8.15
N ASN A 626 10.23 16.50 -7.52
CA ASN A 626 11.52 16.04 -8.00
C ASN A 626 11.89 14.61 -7.54
N LYS A 627 10.95 13.90 -6.90
CA LYS A 627 11.14 12.52 -6.39
C LYS A 627 12.34 12.41 -5.44
N ILE A 628 12.45 13.35 -4.51
CA ILE A 628 13.45 13.31 -3.44
C ILE A 628 12.80 12.71 -2.20
N SER A 629 13.42 11.69 -1.63
CA SER A 629 12.82 10.92 -0.54
C SER A 629 12.87 11.69 0.78
N MET A 630 11.71 11.85 1.43
CA MET A 630 11.61 12.63 2.67
C MET A 630 11.26 11.75 3.87
N ALA A 631 11.95 12.00 4.99
CA ALA A 631 11.62 11.44 6.30
C ALA A 631 11.38 12.56 7.32
N ILE A 632 10.50 12.29 8.29
CA ILE A 632 10.32 13.15 9.46
C ILE A 632 10.72 12.40 10.72
N VAL A 633 11.50 13.05 11.58
CA VAL A 633 12.05 12.43 12.80
C VAL A 633 11.80 13.27 14.03
N THR A 634 11.61 12.64 15.18
CA THR A 634 11.60 13.33 16.47
C THR A 634 11.96 12.36 17.59
N TYR A 635 12.53 12.89 18.67
CA TYR A 635 12.73 12.15 19.91
C TYR A 635 11.45 12.10 20.78
N SER A 636 10.39 12.82 20.39
CA SER A 636 9.12 12.88 21.10
C SER A 636 8.12 11.84 20.58
N ARG A 637 7.19 11.39 21.42
CA ARG A 637 6.05 10.52 21.03
C ARG A 637 4.84 11.31 20.48
N SER A 638 4.99 12.62 20.28
CA SER A 638 3.91 13.51 19.82
C SER A 638 3.75 13.57 18.30
N LEU A 639 4.56 12.83 17.54
CA LEU A 639 4.61 12.97 16.08
C LEU A 639 3.27 12.66 15.43
N LYS A 640 2.60 11.58 15.85
CA LYS A 640 1.33 11.15 15.26
C LYS A 640 0.24 12.22 15.40
N GLN A 641 0.11 12.81 16.58
CA GLN A 641 -0.82 13.89 16.89
C GLN A 641 -0.48 15.14 16.05
N LEU A 642 0.79 15.51 16.00
CA LEU A 642 1.28 16.66 15.23
C LEU A 642 0.99 16.52 13.73
N MET A 643 1.14 15.32 13.17
CA MET A 643 0.85 15.05 11.76
C MET A 643 -0.65 14.97 11.46
N SER A 644 -1.47 14.60 12.45
CA SER A 644 -2.92 14.44 12.31
C SER A 644 -3.67 15.76 12.49
N SER A 645 -3.12 16.71 13.25
CA SER A 645 -3.70 18.04 13.46
C SER A 645 -3.39 19.03 12.33
N ASP A 646 -2.50 18.67 11.41
CA ASP A 646 -2.09 19.54 10.30
C ASP A 646 -3.12 19.59 9.16
N ALA A 647 -3.49 20.83 8.79
CA ALA A 647 -4.45 21.11 7.72
C ALA A 647 -3.89 20.86 6.30
N HIS A 648 -2.57 20.78 6.13
CA HIS A 648 -1.91 20.60 4.83
C HIS A 648 -1.71 19.13 4.45
N ASN A 649 -2.13 18.19 5.32
CA ASN A 649 -1.92 16.76 5.16
C ASN A 649 -0.45 16.42 4.87
N LEU A 650 0.46 16.96 5.70
CA LEU A 650 1.91 16.79 5.55
C LEU A 650 2.35 15.32 5.50
N SER A 651 1.56 14.41 6.08
CA SER A 651 1.85 12.96 6.11
C SER A 651 2.11 12.37 4.73
N ARG A 652 1.52 12.93 3.68
CA ARG A 652 1.67 12.45 2.30
C ARG A 652 3.09 12.59 1.77
N TYR A 653 3.83 13.63 2.20
CA TYR A 653 5.16 13.94 1.67
C TYR A 653 6.24 13.03 2.25
N PHE A 654 6.08 12.61 3.51
CA PHE A 654 7.08 11.81 4.20
C PHE A 654 6.83 10.33 3.92
N ILE A 655 7.79 9.68 3.23
CA ILE A 655 7.74 8.24 2.94
C ILE A 655 7.95 7.44 4.23
N THR A 656 8.58 8.04 5.23
CA THR A 656 8.81 7.37 6.50
C THR A 656 8.92 8.33 7.67
N HIS A 657 8.72 7.80 8.88
CA HIS A 657 8.87 8.55 10.11
C HIS A 657 9.61 7.75 11.19
N ILE A 658 10.22 8.46 12.13
CA ILE A 658 10.81 7.93 13.36
C ILE A 658 10.37 8.83 14.51
N ASP A 659 9.82 8.25 15.56
CA ASP A 659 9.39 8.98 16.75
C ASP A 659 10.12 8.51 18.02
N GLY A 660 9.75 9.07 19.16
CA GLY A 660 10.32 8.72 20.46
C GLY A 660 10.02 7.30 20.94
N GLU A 661 9.08 6.58 20.30
CA GLU A 661 8.83 5.16 20.59
C GLU A 661 9.89 4.32 19.87
N GLU A 662 10.05 4.49 18.55
CA GLU A 662 11.10 3.80 17.79
C GLU A 662 12.51 4.14 18.31
N ALA A 663 12.75 5.40 18.70
CA ALA A 663 14.02 5.82 19.27
C ALA A 663 14.37 5.08 20.57
N HIS A 664 13.37 4.82 21.42
CA HIS A 664 13.54 4.06 22.65
C HIS A 664 13.79 2.59 22.36
N ASP A 665 12.93 1.95 21.56
CA ASP A 665 13.00 0.52 21.25
C ASP A 665 14.33 0.11 20.59
N ARG A 666 14.94 1.03 19.85
CA ARG A 666 16.18 0.82 19.13
C ARG A 666 17.42 1.36 19.84
N HIS A 667 17.28 1.87 21.06
CA HIS A 667 18.39 2.48 21.80
C HIS A 667 19.11 3.58 21.01
N ILE A 668 18.34 4.39 20.26
CA ILE A 668 18.88 5.48 19.44
C ILE A 668 19.42 6.57 20.36
N LYS A 669 20.68 6.94 20.15
CA LYS A 669 21.32 7.99 20.93
C LYS A 669 20.68 9.34 20.65
N SER A 670 20.45 10.10 21.71
CA SER A 670 19.90 11.45 21.62
C SER A 670 20.99 12.47 21.25
N ARG A 671 20.60 13.74 21.16
CA ARG A 671 21.53 14.85 20.89
C ARG A 671 22.71 14.82 21.88
N PRO A 672 23.94 15.09 21.41
CA PRO A 672 24.32 15.63 20.10
C PRO A 672 24.67 14.54 19.06
N HIS A 673 24.22 13.30 19.23
CA HIS A 673 24.48 12.24 18.27
C HIS A 673 23.59 12.35 17.02
N VAL A 674 24.07 11.80 15.89
CA VAL A 674 23.37 11.83 14.60
C VAL A 674 22.61 10.53 14.29
N ASP A 675 22.56 9.60 15.25
CA ASP A 675 21.96 8.26 15.15
C ASP A 675 20.51 8.30 14.64
N LEU A 676 19.70 9.26 15.11
CA LEU A 676 18.32 9.45 14.65
C LEU A 676 18.23 9.71 13.15
N TYR A 677 19.12 10.54 12.61
CA TYR A 677 19.14 10.89 11.19
C TYR A 677 19.70 9.75 10.35
N LEU A 678 20.67 8.99 10.88
CA LEU A 678 21.24 7.81 10.19
C LEU A 678 20.19 6.73 10.03
N ARG A 679 19.40 6.52 11.08
CA ARG A 679 18.27 5.61 11.04
C ARG A 679 17.24 6.04 9.99
N ALA A 680 16.98 7.33 9.85
CA ALA A 680 16.06 7.84 8.82
C ALA A 680 16.59 7.60 7.40
N ALA A 681 17.87 7.89 7.15
CA ALA A 681 18.51 7.66 5.86
C ALA A 681 18.49 6.16 5.47
N GLU A 682 18.79 5.27 6.42
CA GLU A 682 18.66 3.81 6.25
C GLU A 682 17.23 3.41 5.87
N LYS A 683 16.23 3.92 6.59
CA LYS A 683 14.80 3.62 6.33
C LYS A 683 14.33 4.11 4.96
N LEU A 684 14.91 5.21 4.47
CA LEU A 684 14.65 5.76 3.14
C LEU A 684 15.40 5.06 2.00
N HIS A 685 16.32 4.14 2.30
CA HIS A 685 17.28 3.58 1.33
C HIS A 685 18.17 4.64 0.68
N VAL A 686 18.48 5.71 1.41
CA VAL A 686 19.33 6.81 0.95
C VAL A 686 20.69 6.73 1.62
N VAL A 687 21.75 6.85 0.83
CA VAL A 687 23.11 6.90 1.35
C VAL A 687 23.29 8.24 2.11
N PRO A 688 23.75 8.23 3.38
CA PRO A 688 23.84 9.46 4.19
C PRO A 688 24.56 10.63 3.51
N GLU A 689 25.65 10.40 2.75
CA GLU A 689 26.42 11.47 2.10
C GLU A 689 25.63 12.23 1.02
N ARG A 690 24.47 11.71 0.62
CA ARG A 690 23.51 12.33 -0.30
C ARG A 690 22.18 12.67 0.37
N CYS A 691 22.17 12.75 1.69
CA CYS A 691 21.02 13.13 2.48
C CYS A 691 21.26 14.49 3.16
N LEU A 692 20.29 15.39 3.04
CA LEU A 692 20.24 16.65 3.77
C LEU A 692 19.47 16.46 5.08
N VAL A 693 19.91 17.14 6.14
CA VAL A 693 19.21 17.10 7.44
C VAL A 693 18.78 18.50 7.82
N PHE A 694 17.47 18.72 7.97
CA PHE A 694 16.90 19.95 8.50
C PHE A 694 16.66 19.77 10.00
N ALA A 695 17.30 20.60 10.81
CA ALA A 695 17.24 20.52 12.25
C ALA A 695 17.41 21.90 12.90
N HIS A 696 17.55 21.90 14.23
CA HIS A 696 17.76 23.09 15.04
C HIS A 696 18.92 22.89 16.01
N HIS A 697 19.56 23.98 16.40
CA HIS A 697 20.49 24.05 17.55
C HIS A 697 21.69 23.12 17.38
N LEU A 698 22.32 23.21 16.20
CA LEU A 698 23.47 22.40 15.82
C LEU A 698 24.82 23.01 16.22
N ASP A 699 24.80 24.11 16.99
CA ASP A 699 25.96 24.90 17.41
C ASP A 699 26.57 24.46 18.75
N ARG A 700 26.08 23.37 19.35
CA ARG A 700 26.53 22.84 20.66
C ARG A 700 26.87 21.36 20.60
N ASP A 701 28.08 21.01 21.02
CA ASP A 701 28.52 19.64 21.35
C ASP A 701 28.45 18.58 20.22
N TYR A 702 28.02 18.94 19.00
CA TYR A 702 28.08 18.08 17.83
C TYR A 702 29.52 17.92 17.30
N ALA A 703 29.89 16.70 16.93
CA ALA A 703 31.17 16.41 16.31
C ALA A 703 31.12 16.62 14.79
N ALA A 704 32.01 17.47 14.24
CA ALA A 704 32.04 17.78 12.81
C ALA A 704 32.16 16.53 11.92
N GLU A 705 33.02 15.59 12.28
CA GLU A 705 33.26 14.37 11.50
C GLU A 705 32.04 13.44 11.46
N GLU A 706 31.27 13.33 12.55
CA GLU A 706 30.01 12.56 12.55
C GLU A 706 28.95 13.23 11.68
N MET A 707 28.86 14.57 11.73
CA MET A 707 27.95 15.32 10.86
C MET A 707 28.34 15.22 9.38
N ALA A 708 29.64 15.12 9.08
CA ALA A 708 30.14 15.00 7.71
C ALA A 708 29.78 13.69 7.01
N ARG A 709 29.15 12.75 7.72
CA ARG A 709 28.50 11.57 7.11
C ARG A 709 27.29 11.95 6.28
N PHE A 710 26.69 13.12 6.52
CA PHE A 710 25.58 13.64 5.74
C PHE A 710 26.04 14.61 4.66
N ARG A 711 25.19 14.86 3.65
CA ARG A 711 25.51 15.87 2.61
C ARG A 711 25.68 17.23 3.25
N MET A 712 24.78 17.65 4.13
CA MET A 712 24.85 18.88 4.89
C MET A 712 23.74 18.88 5.94
N PHE A 713 24.00 19.51 7.09
CA PHE A 713 22.96 19.88 8.04
C PHE A 713 22.54 21.33 7.83
N LEU A 714 21.24 21.57 7.84
CA LEU A 714 20.60 22.85 7.68
C LEU A 714 19.99 23.23 9.03
N ASP A 715 20.65 24.15 9.73
CA ASP A 715 20.19 24.68 11.01
C ASP A 715 19.15 25.77 10.74
N ILE A 716 17.88 25.40 10.86
CA ILE A 716 16.76 26.34 10.68
C ILE A 716 16.73 27.26 11.90
N GLU A 717 16.46 28.54 11.69
CA GLU A 717 16.29 29.48 12.79
C GLU A 717 15.01 29.20 13.59
N ASP A 718 15.14 29.01 14.90
CA ASP A 718 14.03 29.01 15.86
C ASP A 718 13.98 30.35 16.62
N PRO A 719 12.91 31.17 16.44
CA PRO A 719 12.78 32.47 17.11
C PRO A 719 12.70 32.37 18.64
N PHE A 720 12.19 31.26 19.19
CA PHE A 720 12.06 31.10 20.63
C PHE A 720 13.43 31.09 21.31
N VAL A 721 14.38 30.33 20.77
CA VAL A 721 15.76 30.28 21.27
C VAL A 721 16.57 31.48 20.79
N SER A 722 16.51 31.84 19.50
CA SER A 722 17.40 32.88 18.94
C SER A 722 17.15 34.28 19.50
N SER A 723 15.97 34.55 20.05
CA SER A 723 15.66 35.80 20.74
C SER A 723 16.16 35.86 22.19
N ARG A 724 16.66 34.74 22.75
CA ARG A 724 17.02 34.58 24.16
C ARG A 724 18.46 34.16 24.39
N GLU A 725 19.08 33.49 23.41
CA GLU A 725 20.45 32.97 23.48
C GLU A 725 21.26 33.36 22.24
N GLU A 726 22.55 33.64 22.44
CA GLU A 726 23.48 33.91 21.32
C GLU A 726 23.97 32.59 20.69
N LEU A 727 23.98 32.57 19.35
CA LEU A 727 24.50 31.44 18.58
C LEU A 727 26.01 31.31 18.79
N SER A 728 26.49 30.08 18.96
CA SER A 728 27.92 29.79 18.93
C SER A 728 28.44 29.33 17.58
N ALA A 729 29.77 29.23 17.48
CA ALA A 729 30.41 28.75 16.26
C ALA A 729 30.04 27.28 16.01
N TYR A 730 29.61 26.98 14.79
CA TYR A 730 29.35 25.62 14.36
C TYR A 730 30.63 24.78 14.35
N PRO A 731 30.53 23.45 14.54
CA PRO A 731 31.66 22.55 14.40
C PRO A 731 32.22 22.61 12.98
N THR A 732 33.55 22.65 12.85
CA THR A 732 34.25 22.69 11.55
C THR A 732 35.13 21.47 11.36
N LEU A 733 35.24 20.99 10.12
CA LEU A 733 36.15 19.91 9.76
C LEU A 733 37.61 20.39 9.79
N SER A 734 38.52 19.46 10.07
CA SER A 734 39.95 19.71 9.95
C SER A 734 40.38 19.75 8.48
N GLU A 735 41.44 20.50 8.15
CA GLU A 735 42.00 20.56 6.80
C GLU A 735 42.37 19.16 6.28
N GLU A 736 42.95 18.30 7.14
CA GLU A 736 43.28 16.91 6.82
C GLU A 736 42.04 16.09 6.42
N TYR A 737 40.92 16.28 7.13
CA TYR A 737 39.67 15.59 6.79
C TYR A 737 39.14 16.06 5.44
N CYS A 738 39.15 17.37 5.19
CA CYS A 738 38.69 17.97 3.95
C CYS A 738 39.49 17.47 2.74
N GLU A 739 40.82 17.45 2.84
CA GLU A 739 41.71 16.94 1.79
C GLU A 739 41.49 15.43 1.53
N LYS A 740 41.39 14.64 2.60
CA LYS A 740 41.24 13.18 2.49
C LYS A 740 39.92 12.76 1.85
N HIS A 741 38.84 13.49 2.10
CA HIS A 741 37.49 13.15 1.62
C HIS A 741 36.98 14.07 0.51
N ASN A 742 37.82 14.98 0.00
CA ASN A 742 37.49 15.98 -1.02
C ASN A 742 36.19 16.74 -0.65
N ARG A 743 36.18 17.29 0.57
CA ARG A 743 35.02 17.94 1.18
C ARG A 743 35.28 19.43 1.41
N ASP A 744 34.68 20.26 0.57
CA ASP A 744 34.89 21.72 0.60
C ASP A 744 33.72 22.50 1.24
N ASN A 745 32.55 21.89 1.36
CA ASN A 745 31.35 22.54 1.92
C ASN A 745 31.28 22.36 3.44
N PRO A 746 30.76 23.35 4.19
CA PRO A 746 30.59 23.24 5.64
C PRO A 746 29.67 22.08 6.01
N VAL A 747 29.81 21.58 7.24
CA VAL A 747 28.94 20.53 7.78
C VAL A 747 27.57 21.07 8.19
N VAL A 748 27.52 22.33 8.61
CA VAL A 748 26.29 23.05 8.99
C VAL A 748 26.16 24.34 8.18
N CYS A 749 24.99 24.58 7.63
CA CYS A 749 24.58 25.85 7.04
C CYS A 749 23.35 26.38 7.80
N ARG A 750 23.38 27.66 8.20
CA ARG A 750 22.27 28.28 8.91
C ARG A 750 21.26 28.87 7.93
N LEU A 751 19.98 28.54 8.12
CA LEU A 751 18.86 29.08 7.37
C LEU A 751 18.02 30.01 8.24
N LEU A 752 17.96 31.28 7.87
CA LEU A 752 17.07 32.25 8.51
C LEU A 752 15.64 32.06 7.99
N LEU A 753 14.63 32.27 8.84
CA LEU A 753 13.24 32.04 8.46
C LEU A 753 12.78 32.86 7.25
N ASN A 754 13.37 34.05 7.06
CA ASN A 754 13.08 34.95 5.94
C ASN A 754 13.91 34.66 4.67
N LYS A 755 14.78 33.66 4.70
CA LYS A 755 15.64 33.23 3.58
C LYS A 755 15.53 31.72 3.32
N MET A 756 14.39 31.12 3.68
CA MET A 756 14.17 29.70 3.45
C MET A 756 14.09 29.40 1.95
N PRO A 757 14.77 28.35 1.46
CA PRO A 757 14.60 27.92 0.08
C PRO A 757 13.24 27.27 -0.10
N SER A 758 12.55 27.59 -1.21
CA SER A 758 11.26 27.01 -1.59
C SER A 758 11.32 26.07 -2.79
N THR A 759 12.50 25.87 -3.39
CA THR A 759 12.69 24.97 -4.54
C THR A 759 13.97 24.15 -4.40
N VAL A 760 14.02 23.00 -5.07
CA VAL A 760 15.23 22.15 -5.12
C VAL A 760 16.44 22.92 -5.67
N ASN A 761 16.28 23.71 -6.73
CA ASN A 761 17.41 24.47 -7.30
C ASN A 761 17.97 25.50 -6.29
N HIS A 762 17.10 26.25 -5.62
CA HIS A 762 17.55 27.20 -4.59
C HIS A 762 18.20 26.47 -3.41
N LEU A 763 17.73 25.27 -3.06
CA LEU A 763 18.36 24.44 -2.04
C LEU A 763 19.74 23.92 -2.49
N GLU A 764 19.92 23.59 -3.77
CA GLU A 764 21.24 23.24 -4.33
C GLU A 764 22.21 24.43 -4.31
N ASP A 765 21.74 25.63 -4.65
CA ASP A 765 22.54 26.86 -4.55
C ASP A 765 23.06 27.07 -3.12
N VAL A 766 22.19 26.88 -2.11
CA VAL A 766 22.57 26.93 -0.69
C VAL A 766 23.63 25.87 -0.34
N VAL A 767 23.47 24.64 -0.85
CA VAL A 767 24.42 23.54 -0.59
C VAL A 767 25.77 23.80 -1.24
N ASP A 768 25.80 24.47 -2.39
CA ASP A 768 27.01 24.87 -3.12
C ASP A 768 27.63 26.17 -2.58
N GLY A 769 26.93 26.89 -1.69
CA GLY A 769 27.40 28.13 -1.08
C GLY A 769 27.24 29.37 -1.99
N LEU A 770 26.25 29.36 -2.88
CA LEU A 770 25.94 30.41 -3.86
C LEU A 770 24.97 31.48 -3.35
#